data_AF-A0A8J1YQ69-F1
#
_entry.id   AF-A0A8J1YQ69-F1
#
_cell.length_a   1.000
_cell.length_b   1.000
_cell.length_c   1.000
_cell.angle_alpha   90.00
_cell.angle_beta   90.00
_cell.angle_gamma   90.00
#
_symmetry.space_group_name_H-M   'P 1'
#
loop_
_entity.id
_entity.type
_entity.pdbx_description
1 polymer ?
#
loop_
_entity_poly.entity_id
_entity_poly.type
_entity_poly.pdbx_seq_one_letter_code
_entity_poly.pdbx_strand_id
1 'polypeptide(L)'
;MGKRADQAKKRRRLLLSHPPHPTSTAVSHLLTPPSQDETDSVRLVSSDDLETTILALQTLCENPAELAEKEMKELKRATFALHKVMVEGATLGTSLTSKISTALQDYRFTDALVYLFEMYTRRLPPKLGALQRWVRECDATSEVDGTPGDNEALKCLDLILRIANMDVAGSGEPANGYAVIKRQCVWSAREGLEGELGVWEMMKNGALHGSTTPTPNPNFRVVHHTPGPLRRPPNLYNSTVYASSPNTISFTPISSRRTPSKLDVTGVAGAFVILDVFTPEECLQIVQAASSIGFERDEASQGSARLKTSILARNFVWLADRPFLDHFYGQIRPFVPPVAPRSVDGNGGGQVRGINARFRVYQYTENQVYRPHIDGAWPAAGLDPSTGEYLHDSSPPDDPLWSRYTLLVYLNSDIPKDTGCTTFFLPSPSSIGTMEATSVRPVQGAVLCFPHGDTQGSLLHEGSAVGPGGGKLVIRTDLLYEARGFGTFKPPASVGIAQGGKAEEGAVSPIAPNRILGRYASTVSIPETQRVALIREQAGPIEFVGDYPVPTLRPDEVLAKVLYTGVCQSDLHTKNGTAAGADGQNITNIKLPHVGGHEGVGRIVAVGRDVKGDVKIGGLVGIRFISRGMTNHLHHEDGAFQQFVALDGDNLTVLPDDIDPVEIGPVLCAGITAYK
;
A
#
# COMPACT_ATOMS: atom_id res chain seq x y z
N MET A 1 -15.31 -26.47 -6.88
CA MET A 1 -15.13 -26.68 -8.34
C MET A 1 -15.76 -25.60 -9.24
N GLY A 2 -16.79 -24.84 -8.83
CA GLY A 2 -17.46 -23.87 -9.73
C GLY A 2 -16.73 -22.56 -10.09
N LYS A 3 -15.72 -22.13 -9.33
CA LYS A 3 -15.09 -20.79 -9.52
C LYS A 3 -13.82 -20.78 -10.39
N ARG A 4 -13.14 -21.93 -10.56
CA ARG A 4 -12.04 -22.09 -11.54
C ARG A 4 -12.55 -21.99 -12.97
N ALA A 5 -13.77 -22.46 -13.23
CA ALA A 5 -14.41 -22.38 -14.54
C ALA A 5 -14.70 -20.92 -14.95
N ASP A 6 -15.06 -20.05 -14.01
CA ASP A 6 -15.32 -18.62 -14.27
C ASP A 6 -14.04 -17.80 -14.50
N GLN A 7 -12.95 -18.11 -13.79
CA GLN A 7 -11.63 -17.51 -14.04
C GLN A 7 -11.06 -17.93 -15.40
N ALA A 8 -11.14 -19.22 -15.73
CA ALA A 8 -10.80 -19.73 -17.06
C ALA A 8 -11.70 -19.11 -18.14
N LYS A 9 -13.01 -18.91 -17.87
CA LYS A 9 -13.95 -18.23 -18.79
C LYS A 9 -13.60 -16.76 -19.04
N LYS A 10 -13.22 -16.01 -18.00
CA LYS A 10 -12.81 -14.60 -18.14
C LYS A 10 -11.54 -14.46 -18.98
N ARG A 11 -10.58 -15.38 -18.77
CA ARG A 11 -9.35 -15.50 -19.57
C ARG A 11 -9.63 -15.94 -21.02
N ARG A 12 -10.53 -16.91 -21.22
CA ARG A 12 -10.95 -17.37 -22.56
C ARG A 12 -11.71 -16.28 -23.32
N ARG A 13 -12.53 -15.46 -22.66
CA ARG A 13 -13.24 -14.32 -23.27
C ARG A 13 -12.31 -13.22 -23.78
N LEU A 14 -11.17 -12.98 -23.12
CA LEU A 14 -10.15 -12.01 -23.52
C LEU A 14 -9.22 -12.55 -24.62
N LEU A 15 -8.94 -13.85 -24.63
CA LEU A 15 -8.14 -14.52 -25.67
C LEU A 15 -8.92 -14.81 -26.97
N LEU A 16 -10.24 -15.00 -26.90
CA LEU A 16 -11.11 -15.33 -28.05
C LEU A 16 -11.55 -14.12 -28.89
N SER A 17 -11.12 -12.90 -28.57
CA SER A 17 -11.48 -11.70 -29.34
C SER A 17 -10.51 -11.36 -30.48
N HIS A 18 -9.57 -12.25 -30.80
CA HIS A 18 -8.74 -12.16 -32.01
C HIS A 18 -9.25 -13.17 -33.05
N PRO A 19 -9.61 -12.76 -34.29
CA PRO A 19 -9.99 -13.69 -35.33
C PRO A 19 -8.75 -14.47 -35.82
N PRO A 20 -8.91 -15.72 -36.29
CA PRO A 20 -7.81 -16.51 -36.81
C PRO A 20 -7.34 -15.95 -38.16
N HIS A 21 -6.03 -15.86 -38.36
CA HIS A 21 -5.45 -15.62 -39.69
C HIS A 21 -5.77 -16.80 -40.62
N PRO A 22 -6.19 -16.55 -41.88
CA PRO A 22 -6.41 -17.62 -42.83
C PRO A 22 -5.07 -18.12 -43.36
N THR A 23 -4.84 -19.43 -43.21
CA THR A 23 -3.81 -20.18 -43.93
C THR A 23 -4.24 -20.35 -45.39
N SER A 24 -3.42 -19.89 -46.34
CA SER A 24 -3.37 -20.46 -47.69
C SER A 24 -1.96 -20.35 -48.25
N THR A 25 -1.52 -21.47 -48.79
CA THR A 25 -0.19 -21.84 -49.28
C THR A 25 0.13 -21.28 -50.67
N ALA A 26 1.30 -20.66 -50.85
CA ALA A 26 2.05 -20.70 -52.11
C ALA A 26 3.56 -20.38 -51.91
N VAL A 27 4.37 -21.43 -52.05
CA VAL A 27 5.71 -21.56 -52.65
C VAL A 27 6.86 -20.63 -52.20
N SER A 28 7.93 -21.30 -51.77
CA SER A 28 9.26 -20.81 -51.44
C SER A 28 9.96 -20.04 -52.57
N HIS A 29 10.39 -18.83 -52.27
CA HIS A 29 11.69 -18.34 -52.70
C HIS A 29 12.38 -17.71 -51.50
N LEU A 30 13.37 -18.42 -50.95
CA LEU A 30 14.36 -17.84 -50.06
C LEU A 30 15.14 -16.81 -50.87
N LEU A 31 14.99 -15.53 -50.52
CA LEU A 31 15.88 -14.48 -51.00
C LEU A 31 17.04 -14.35 -49.99
N THR A 32 18.24 -14.57 -50.52
CA THR A 32 19.56 -14.36 -49.93
C THR A 32 19.66 -12.96 -49.30
N PRO A 33 20.46 -12.75 -48.24
CA PRO A 33 20.62 -11.42 -47.65
C PRO A 33 21.15 -10.44 -48.69
N PRO A 34 20.64 -9.19 -48.76
CA PRO A 34 21.24 -8.20 -49.63
C PRO A 34 22.66 -7.91 -49.15
N SER A 35 23.54 -7.76 -50.12
CA SER A 35 24.90 -7.25 -49.96
C SER A 35 24.91 -5.88 -49.29
N GLN A 36 26.00 -5.62 -48.56
CA GLN A 36 26.36 -4.30 -48.02
C GLN A 36 26.33 -3.25 -49.13
N ASP A 37 25.26 -2.46 -49.16
CA ASP A 37 25.16 -1.07 -49.64
C ASP A 37 23.69 -0.80 -49.96
N GLU A 38 22.93 -0.31 -48.99
CA GLU A 38 21.80 0.62 -49.19
C GLU A 38 21.23 1.02 -47.82
N THR A 39 21.33 2.32 -47.53
CA THR A 39 20.66 2.99 -46.41
C THR A 39 19.16 3.01 -46.68
N ASP A 40 18.35 2.37 -45.85
CA ASP A 40 16.90 2.61 -45.88
C ASP A 40 16.32 2.82 -44.47
N SER A 41 15.64 3.95 -44.38
CA SER A 41 15.21 4.62 -43.15
C SER A 41 14.08 3.89 -42.42
N VAL A 42 14.14 3.98 -41.09
CA VAL A 42 13.05 3.75 -40.14
C VAL A 42 11.74 4.34 -40.67
N ARG A 43 10.66 3.54 -40.69
CA ARG A 43 9.29 3.99 -40.99
C ARG A 43 8.82 5.02 -39.95
N LEU A 44 9.21 6.27 -40.14
CA LEU A 44 8.61 7.45 -39.51
C LEU A 44 7.35 7.81 -40.30
N VAL A 45 6.24 8.08 -39.59
CA VAL A 45 5.06 8.71 -40.18
C VAL A 45 5.48 10.08 -40.68
N SER A 46 5.27 10.36 -41.97
CA SER A 46 5.68 11.65 -42.54
C SER A 46 4.78 12.79 -42.03
N SER A 47 5.28 14.03 -42.06
CA SER A 47 4.47 15.21 -41.72
C SER A 47 3.23 15.29 -42.61
N ASP A 48 3.37 14.90 -43.88
CA ASP A 48 2.31 14.92 -44.88
C ASP A 48 1.23 13.87 -44.57
N ASP A 49 1.61 12.67 -44.10
CA ASP A 49 0.67 11.66 -43.64
C ASP A 49 -0.10 12.13 -42.41
N LEU A 50 0.57 12.85 -41.50
CA LEU A 50 -0.04 13.38 -40.29
C LEU A 50 -1.02 14.52 -40.62
N GLU A 51 -0.63 15.46 -41.48
CA GLU A 51 -1.51 16.54 -41.95
C GLU A 51 -2.72 16.00 -42.70
N THR A 52 -2.51 15.03 -43.59
CA THR A 52 -3.60 14.36 -44.31
C THR A 52 -4.56 13.65 -43.35
N THR A 53 -4.02 13.01 -42.31
CA THR A 53 -4.82 12.35 -41.28
C THR A 53 -5.63 13.37 -40.46
N ILE A 54 -5.03 14.50 -40.07
CA ILE A 54 -5.70 15.56 -39.32
C ILE A 54 -6.82 16.19 -40.16
N LEU A 55 -6.53 16.51 -41.43
CA LEU A 55 -7.51 17.08 -42.36
C LEU A 55 -8.69 16.13 -42.58
N ALA A 56 -8.42 14.83 -42.74
CA ALA A 56 -9.46 13.82 -42.87
C ALA A 56 -10.34 13.75 -41.61
N LEU A 57 -9.75 13.76 -40.42
CA LEU A 57 -10.48 13.72 -39.16
C LEU A 57 -11.31 14.99 -38.92
N GLN A 58 -10.77 16.17 -39.24
CA GLN A 58 -11.49 17.45 -39.16
C GLN A 58 -12.69 17.47 -40.12
N THR A 59 -12.48 17.06 -41.38
CA THR A 59 -13.53 16.99 -42.40
C THR A 59 -14.67 16.05 -41.97
N LEU A 60 -14.35 14.93 -41.32
CA LEU A 60 -15.34 13.99 -40.79
C LEU A 60 -16.10 14.53 -39.56
N CYS A 61 -15.43 15.32 -38.73
CA CYS A 61 -16.08 16.02 -37.61
C CYS A 61 -17.06 17.10 -38.08
N GLU A 62 -16.75 17.77 -39.19
CA GLU A 62 -17.61 18.77 -39.82
C GLU A 62 -18.81 18.15 -40.56
N ASN A 63 -18.69 16.89 -40.99
CA ASN A 63 -19.73 16.15 -41.74
C ASN A 63 -20.20 14.88 -41.00
N PRO A 64 -20.77 15.00 -39.79
CA PRO A 64 -21.08 13.84 -38.94
C PRO A 64 -22.17 12.93 -39.49
N ALA A 65 -23.00 13.41 -40.43
CA ALA A 65 -24.02 12.60 -41.09
C ALA A 65 -23.40 11.54 -42.02
N GLU A 66 -22.25 11.83 -42.65
CA GLU A 66 -21.57 10.88 -43.55
C GLU A 66 -20.92 9.73 -42.78
N LEU A 67 -20.54 9.96 -41.51
CA LEU A 67 -20.11 8.91 -40.60
C LEU A 67 -21.22 7.90 -40.29
N ALA A 68 -22.49 8.16 -40.59
CA ALA A 68 -23.58 7.20 -40.39
C ALA A 68 -23.69 6.17 -41.52
N GLU A 69 -23.15 6.47 -42.70
CA GLU A 69 -23.27 5.66 -43.92
C GLU A 69 -22.53 4.32 -43.82
N LYS A 70 -22.97 3.33 -44.61
CA LYS A 70 -22.45 1.94 -44.54
C LYS A 70 -21.01 1.84 -45.03
N GLU A 71 -20.62 2.71 -45.93
CA GLU A 71 -19.30 2.79 -46.57
C GLU A 71 -18.22 3.16 -45.55
N MET A 72 -18.58 3.91 -44.50
CA MET A 72 -17.67 4.34 -43.43
C MET A 72 -17.49 3.33 -42.29
N LYS A 73 -17.93 2.08 -42.47
CA LYS A 73 -17.92 1.04 -41.42
C LYS A 73 -16.52 0.68 -40.93
N GLU A 74 -15.53 0.60 -41.82
CA GLU A 74 -14.15 0.26 -41.46
C GLU A 74 -13.49 1.39 -40.66
N LEU A 75 -13.75 2.64 -41.05
CA LEU A 75 -13.28 3.82 -40.33
C LEU A 75 -13.90 3.92 -38.93
N LYS A 76 -15.23 3.67 -38.82
CA LYS A 76 -15.93 3.57 -37.53
C LYS A 76 -15.33 2.49 -36.62
N ARG A 77 -14.90 1.36 -37.17
CA ARG A 77 -14.25 0.29 -36.41
C ARG A 77 -12.86 0.72 -35.92
N ALA A 78 -12.10 1.42 -36.75
CA ALA A 78 -10.78 1.94 -36.41
C ALA A 78 -10.85 3.05 -35.35
N THR A 79 -11.78 4.01 -35.49
CA THR A 79 -11.99 5.07 -34.50
C THR A 79 -12.57 4.54 -33.20
N PHE A 80 -13.43 3.51 -33.24
CA PHE A 80 -13.88 2.83 -32.02
C PHE A 80 -12.73 2.12 -31.29
N ALA A 81 -11.81 1.49 -32.01
CA ALA A 81 -10.61 0.89 -31.42
C ALA A 81 -9.69 1.96 -30.81
N LEU A 82 -9.48 3.08 -31.50
CA LEU A 82 -8.72 4.22 -30.99
C LEU A 82 -9.39 4.83 -29.75
N HIS A 83 -10.70 5.08 -29.80
CA HIS A 83 -11.47 5.60 -28.67
C HIS A 83 -11.45 4.64 -27.48
N LYS A 84 -11.51 3.33 -27.72
CA LYS A 84 -11.35 2.31 -26.67
C LYS A 84 -9.97 2.38 -26.03
N VAL A 85 -8.89 2.49 -26.81
CA VAL A 85 -7.52 2.67 -26.30
C VAL A 85 -7.37 4.00 -25.54
N MET A 86 -7.98 5.08 -26.02
CA MET A 86 -7.96 6.39 -25.36
C MET A 86 -8.75 6.38 -24.05
N VAL A 87 -9.91 5.71 -23.99
CA VAL A 87 -10.74 5.58 -22.78
C VAL A 87 -10.10 4.61 -21.78
N GLU A 88 -9.48 3.52 -22.25
CA GLU A 88 -8.66 2.62 -21.43
C GLU A 88 -7.39 3.33 -20.91
N GLY A 89 -6.85 4.28 -21.69
CA GLY A 89 -5.72 5.15 -21.29
C GLY A 89 -6.12 6.29 -20.34
N ALA A 90 -7.35 6.80 -20.40
CA ALA A 90 -7.85 7.91 -19.58
C ALA A 90 -8.18 7.51 -18.12
N THR A 91 -8.19 6.21 -17.81
CA THR A 91 -8.39 5.68 -16.44
C THR A 91 -7.08 5.34 -15.72
N LEU A 92 -5.93 5.61 -16.34
CA LEU A 92 -4.63 5.50 -15.71
C LEU A 92 -4.46 6.68 -14.73
N GLY A 93 -4.38 6.39 -13.43
CA GLY A 93 -3.99 7.40 -12.45
C GLY A 93 -2.69 8.10 -12.89
N THR A 94 -2.61 9.40 -12.64
CA THR A 94 -1.59 10.28 -13.24
C THR A 94 -0.16 9.94 -12.82
N SER A 95 0.04 9.25 -11.68
CA SER A 95 1.36 8.82 -11.19
C SER A 95 1.73 7.40 -11.63
N LEU A 96 3.03 7.15 -11.82
CA LEU A 96 3.57 5.80 -12.08
C LEU A 96 3.09 4.78 -11.06
N THR A 97 3.06 5.16 -9.78
CA THR A 97 2.59 4.28 -8.70
C THR A 97 1.14 3.82 -8.93
N SER A 98 0.26 4.72 -9.38
CA SER A 98 -1.13 4.37 -9.67
C SER A 98 -1.23 3.48 -10.91
N LYS A 99 -0.46 3.78 -11.97
CA LYS A 99 -0.45 2.96 -13.20
C LYS A 99 -0.01 1.53 -12.92
N ILE A 100 1.07 1.35 -12.15
CA ILE A 100 1.55 0.04 -11.69
C ILE A 100 0.48 -0.66 -10.87
N SER A 101 -0.13 0.03 -9.88
CA SER A 101 -1.18 -0.54 -9.05
C SER A 101 -2.37 -1.04 -9.87
N THR A 102 -2.88 -0.22 -10.81
CA THR A 102 -3.99 -0.61 -11.68
C THR A 102 -3.63 -1.79 -12.56
N ALA A 103 -2.46 -1.75 -13.22
CA ALA A 103 -2.01 -2.84 -14.08
C ALA A 103 -1.87 -4.16 -13.33
N LEU A 104 -1.28 -4.15 -12.12
CA LEU A 104 -1.16 -5.35 -11.29
C LEU A 104 -2.53 -5.88 -10.79
N GLN A 105 -3.45 -4.99 -10.41
CA GLN A 105 -4.80 -5.37 -9.97
C GLN A 105 -5.61 -6.00 -11.12
N ASP A 106 -5.41 -5.51 -12.34
CA ASP A 106 -6.07 -6.00 -13.55
C ASP A 106 -5.36 -7.22 -14.18
N TYR A 107 -4.30 -7.73 -13.56
CA TYR A 107 -3.48 -8.84 -14.07
C TYR A 107 -2.82 -8.53 -15.43
N ARG A 108 -2.58 -7.25 -15.74
CA ARG A 108 -1.85 -6.77 -16.92
C ARG A 108 -0.36 -6.68 -16.60
N PHE A 109 0.28 -7.83 -16.36
CA PHE A 109 1.66 -7.89 -15.90
C PHE A 109 2.67 -7.30 -16.90
N THR A 110 2.44 -7.45 -18.21
CA THR A 110 3.28 -6.81 -19.24
C THR A 110 3.22 -5.28 -19.16
N ASP A 111 2.04 -4.70 -18.99
CA ASP A 111 1.88 -3.25 -18.82
C ASP A 111 2.54 -2.79 -17.50
N ALA A 112 2.37 -3.57 -16.43
CA ALA A 112 3.01 -3.30 -15.15
C ALA A 112 4.53 -3.32 -15.26
N LEU A 113 5.13 -4.26 -16.01
CA LEU A 113 6.57 -4.32 -16.27
C LEU A 113 7.08 -3.06 -16.96
N VAL A 114 6.35 -2.52 -17.94
CA VAL A 114 6.74 -1.27 -18.62
C VAL A 114 6.82 -0.12 -17.60
N TYR A 115 5.79 0.04 -16.76
CA TYR A 115 5.77 1.11 -15.76
C TYR A 115 6.79 0.89 -14.63
N LEU A 116 7.00 -0.36 -14.21
CA LEU A 116 8.03 -0.72 -13.23
C LEU A 116 9.43 -0.46 -13.79
N PHE A 117 9.68 -0.74 -15.07
CA PHE A 117 10.97 -0.47 -15.70
C PHE A 117 11.24 1.03 -15.82
N GLU A 118 10.22 1.84 -16.10
CA GLU A 118 10.32 3.29 -16.04
C GLU A 118 10.66 3.76 -14.61
N MET A 119 9.94 3.27 -13.60
CA MET A 119 10.19 3.58 -12.19
C MET A 119 11.61 3.18 -11.74
N TYR A 120 12.08 2.02 -12.19
CA TYR A 120 13.43 1.53 -11.95
C TYR A 120 14.49 2.44 -12.59
N THR A 121 14.32 2.78 -13.87
CA THR A 121 15.26 3.64 -14.62
C THR A 121 15.34 5.04 -14.01
N ARG A 122 14.20 5.57 -13.56
CA ARG A 122 14.10 6.89 -12.91
C ARG A 122 14.53 6.89 -11.43
N ARG A 123 14.87 5.73 -10.87
CA ARG A 123 15.25 5.57 -9.46
C ARG A 123 14.22 6.13 -8.46
N LEU A 124 12.95 5.86 -8.71
CA LEU A 124 11.85 6.32 -7.87
C LEU A 124 11.43 5.20 -6.90
N PRO A 125 11.79 5.25 -5.60
CA PRO A 125 11.41 4.21 -4.65
C PRO A 125 9.90 4.28 -4.34
N PRO A 126 9.20 3.14 -4.23
CA PRO A 126 7.82 3.13 -3.79
C PRO A 126 7.72 3.42 -2.29
N LYS A 127 6.59 3.97 -1.84
CA LYS A 127 6.25 3.95 -0.41
C LYS A 127 5.97 2.52 0.04
N LEU A 128 6.25 2.22 1.32
CA LEU A 128 6.02 0.89 1.92
C LEU A 128 4.61 0.36 1.63
N GLY A 129 3.57 1.19 1.78
CA GLY A 129 2.19 0.77 1.50
C GLY A 129 1.93 0.38 0.04
N ALA A 130 2.62 0.99 -0.93
CA ALA A 130 2.54 0.59 -2.33
C ALA A 130 3.30 -0.73 -2.57
N LEU A 131 4.52 -0.85 -2.03
CA LEU A 131 5.32 -2.07 -2.08
C LEU A 131 4.55 -3.30 -1.54
N GLN A 132 3.96 -3.18 -0.35
CA GLN A 132 3.14 -4.23 0.27
C GLN A 132 1.89 -4.59 -0.53
N ARG A 133 1.33 -3.66 -1.31
CA ARG A 133 0.23 -3.96 -2.22
C ARG A 133 0.74 -4.66 -3.47
N TRP A 134 1.79 -4.17 -4.11
CA TRP A 134 2.29 -4.73 -5.36
C TRP A 134 2.77 -6.17 -5.23
N VAL A 135 3.60 -6.46 -4.22
CA VAL A 135 4.03 -7.83 -3.90
C VAL A 135 2.84 -8.77 -3.79
N ARG A 136 1.81 -8.34 -3.06
CA ARG A 136 0.60 -9.09 -2.81
C ARG A 136 -0.23 -9.35 -4.06
N GLU A 137 -0.20 -8.42 -5.01
CA GLU A 137 -0.90 -8.56 -6.29
C GLU A 137 -0.15 -9.51 -7.24
N CYS A 138 1.20 -9.47 -7.26
CA CYS A 138 2.08 -10.38 -8.02
C CYS A 138 2.07 -11.83 -7.51
N ASP A 139 1.89 -12.01 -6.21
CA ASP A 139 1.86 -13.29 -5.51
C ASP A 139 0.66 -14.21 -5.89
N ALA A 140 -0.31 -13.70 -6.65
CA ALA A 140 -1.50 -14.46 -7.06
C ALA A 140 -1.25 -15.64 -8.01
N THR A 141 -0.02 -16.11 -8.12
CA THR A 141 0.46 -16.87 -9.26
C THR A 141 0.96 -18.26 -8.88
N SER A 142 1.48 -18.49 -7.66
CA SER A 142 1.89 -19.83 -7.23
C SER A 142 0.69 -20.79 -7.12
N GLU A 143 0.83 -22.00 -7.68
CA GLU A 143 -0.18 -23.04 -7.58
C GLU A 143 -0.20 -23.67 -6.17
N VAL A 144 -1.25 -24.44 -5.86
CA VAL A 144 -1.46 -25.06 -4.54
C VAL A 144 -0.35 -26.07 -4.18
N ASP A 145 0.34 -26.62 -5.18
CA ASP A 145 1.48 -27.53 -5.02
C ASP A 145 2.82 -26.80 -4.88
N GLY A 146 2.81 -25.46 -4.87
CA GLY A 146 4.00 -24.63 -4.78
C GLY A 146 4.79 -24.53 -6.09
N THR A 147 4.21 -24.90 -7.24
CA THR A 147 4.83 -24.61 -8.54
C THR A 147 4.82 -23.09 -8.84
N PRO A 148 5.89 -22.54 -9.44
CA PRO A 148 5.99 -21.11 -9.73
C PRO A 148 4.85 -20.66 -10.62
N GLY A 149 4.33 -19.48 -10.34
CA GLY A 149 3.22 -18.92 -11.08
C GLY A 149 3.52 -18.35 -12.45
N ASP A 150 2.58 -17.53 -12.95
CA ASP A 150 2.76 -16.69 -14.14
C ASP A 150 4.14 -16.01 -14.13
N ASN A 151 4.96 -16.39 -15.10
CA ASN A 151 6.33 -15.92 -15.26
C ASN A 151 6.39 -14.38 -15.32
N GLU A 152 5.39 -13.71 -15.89
CA GLU A 152 5.37 -12.25 -15.98
C GLU A 152 5.12 -11.58 -14.62
N ALA A 153 4.33 -12.20 -13.75
CA ALA A 153 4.11 -11.69 -12.39
C ALA A 153 5.37 -11.85 -11.53
N LEU A 154 6.10 -12.95 -11.70
CA LEU A 154 7.37 -13.18 -11.02
C LEU A 154 8.47 -12.22 -11.51
N LYS A 155 8.49 -11.87 -12.80
CA LYS A 155 9.33 -10.78 -13.32
C LYS A 155 8.94 -9.42 -12.72
N CYS A 156 7.64 -9.13 -12.60
CA CYS A 156 7.18 -7.93 -11.91
C CYS A 156 7.70 -7.91 -10.47
N LEU A 157 7.62 -9.04 -9.77
CA LEU A 157 8.04 -9.18 -8.38
C LEU A 157 9.56 -8.94 -8.22
N ASP A 158 10.39 -9.53 -9.08
CA ASP A 158 11.84 -9.23 -9.13
C ASP A 158 12.09 -7.73 -9.28
N LEU A 159 11.44 -7.09 -10.26
CA LEU A 159 11.65 -5.67 -10.52
C LEU A 159 11.14 -4.77 -9.38
N ILE A 160 10.01 -5.11 -8.77
CA ILE A 160 9.49 -4.44 -7.57
C ILE A 160 10.53 -4.48 -6.44
N LEU A 161 11.14 -5.63 -6.20
CA LEU A 161 12.15 -5.80 -5.13
C LEU A 161 13.45 -5.05 -5.44
N ARG A 162 13.86 -4.98 -6.71
CA ARG A 162 15.02 -4.17 -7.15
C ARG A 162 14.76 -2.68 -6.93
N ILE A 163 13.59 -2.18 -7.33
CA ILE A 163 13.20 -0.78 -7.11
C ILE A 163 13.18 -0.45 -5.61
N ALA A 164 12.75 -1.38 -4.76
CA ALA A 164 12.78 -1.19 -3.31
C ALA A 164 14.20 -1.19 -2.72
N ASN A 165 15.18 -1.82 -3.39
CA ASN A 165 16.54 -2.03 -2.89
C ASN A 165 17.60 -1.58 -3.92
N MET A 166 17.53 -0.33 -4.38
CA MET A 166 18.33 0.21 -5.50
C MET A 166 19.86 0.17 -5.32
N ASP A 167 20.36 -0.03 -4.10
CA ASP A 167 21.79 -0.15 -3.82
C ASP A 167 22.37 -1.53 -4.23
N VAL A 168 21.52 -2.50 -4.58
CA VAL A 168 21.94 -3.80 -5.10
C VAL A 168 22.08 -3.71 -6.63
N ALA A 169 23.17 -3.10 -7.09
CA ALA A 169 23.51 -3.03 -8.50
C ALA A 169 23.73 -4.45 -9.07
N GLY A 170 22.78 -4.95 -9.84
CA GLY A 170 22.96 -6.13 -10.69
C GLY A 170 23.33 -5.69 -12.11
N SER A 171 24.58 -5.90 -12.52
CA SER A 171 25.07 -5.71 -13.90
C SER A 171 24.80 -6.94 -14.77
N GLY A 172 23.60 -7.51 -14.71
CA GLY A 172 23.27 -8.78 -15.34
C GLY A 172 22.51 -8.63 -16.64
N GLU A 173 22.89 -9.40 -17.67
CA GLU A 173 22.10 -9.56 -18.88
C GLU A 173 20.79 -10.34 -18.61
N PRO A 174 19.73 -10.13 -19.40
CA PRO A 174 18.49 -10.91 -19.29
C PRO A 174 18.78 -12.40 -19.49
N ALA A 175 18.38 -13.26 -18.54
CA ALA A 175 18.62 -14.70 -18.68
C ALA A 175 17.80 -15.31 -19.83
N ASN A 176 18.48 -16.08 -20.68
CA ASN A 176 17.88 -16.97 -21.68
C ASN A 176 17.59 -18.36 -21.08
N GLY A 177 16.88 -18.41 -19.95
CA GLY A 177 16.59 -19.64 -19.19
C GLY A 177 15.15 -19.72 -18.68
N TYR A 178 14.59 -20.93 -18.64
CA TYR A 178 13.18 -21.19 -18.33
C TYR A 178 12.79 -21.07 -16.84
N ALA A 179 13.75 -20.94 -15.91
CA ALA A 179 13.46 -20.95 -14.47
C ALA A 179 13.51 -19.54 -13.85
N VAL A 180 12.33 -19.02 -13.48
CA VAL A 180 12.14 -17.67 -12.91
C VAL A 180 12.45 -17.61 -11.40
N ILE A 181 12.42 -18.75 -10.71
CA ILE A 181 12.84 -18.89 -9.31
C ILE A 181 13.90 -19.99 -9.21
N LYS A 182 15.05 -19.66 -8.63
CA LYS A 182 16.11 -20.60 -8.25
C LYS A 182 15.98 -20.92 -6.76
N ARG A 183 15.49 -22.11 -6.42
CA ARG A 183 15.41 -22.57 -5.03
C ARG A 183 16.77 -23.06 -4.57
N GLN A 184 17.25 -22.46 -3.48
CA GLN A 184 18.42 -22.93 -2.75
C GLN A 184 18.05 -24.14 -1.89
N CYS A 185 19.05 -24.87 -1.41
CA CYS A 185 18.84 -25.92 -0.41
C CYS A 185 18.19 -25.32 0.85
N VAL A 186 17.31 -26.09 1.51
CA VAL A 186 16.71 -25.66 2.77
C VAL A 186 17.82 -25.48 3.80
N TRP A 187 17.94 -24.27 4.31
CA TRP A 187 18.89 -23.90 5.34
C TRP A 187 18.34 -24.31 6.71
N SER A 188 19.13 -25.05 7.48
CA SER A 188 18.81 -25.44 8.85
C SER A 188 19.84 -24.88 9.80
N ALA A 189 19.39 -24.23 10.87
CA ALA A 189 20.27 -23.68 11.90
C ALA A 189 20.97 -24.79 12.72
N ARG A 190 20.30 -25.94 12.89
CA ARG A 190 20.87 -27.17 13.46
C ARG A 190 20.10 -28.39 13.00
N GLU A 191 20.68 -29.56 13.19
CA GLU A 191 19.93 -30.83 13.15
C GLU A 191 19.17 -31.04 14.46
N GLY A 192 18.26 -32.02 14.47
CA GLY A 192 17.41 -32.32 15.62
C GLY A 192 18.20 -32.51 16.91
N LEU A 193 17.68 -31.93 18.00
CA LEU A 193 18.32 -31.94 19.31
C LEU A 193 17.76 -33.05 20.21
N GLU A 194 18.63 -33.73 20.95
CA GLU A 194 18.19 -34.60 22.05
C GLU A 194 17.41 -33.76 23.09
N GLY A 195 16.17 -34.18 23.37
CA GLY A 195 15.23 -33.47 24.26
C GLY A 195 14.18 -32.62 23.54
N GLU A 196 14.21 -32.48 22.21
CA GLU A 196 13.10 -31.85 21.48
C GLU A 196 11.79 -32.64 21.66
N LEU A 197 10.68 -31.92 21.81
CA LEU A 197 9.36 -32.50 22.04
C LEU A 197 8.57 -32.52 20.74
N GLY A 198 7.95 -33.66 20.44
CA GLY A 198 6.98 -33.82 19.34
C GLY A 198 5.65 -33.16 19.66
N VAL A 199 5.63 -31.83 19.72
CA VAL A 199 4.45 -31.05 20.16
C VAL A 199 3.26 -31.24 19.22
N TRP A 200 3.49 -31.31 17.90
CA TRP A 200 2.43 -31.58 16.94
C TRP A 200 1.91 -33.02 17.06
N GLU A 201 2.80 -34.00 17.24
CA GLU A 201 2.39 -35.39 17.51
C GLU A 201 1.54 -35.50 18.80
N MET A 202 1.95 -34.82 19.88
CA MET A 202 1.18 -34.73 21.12
C MET A 202 -0.19 -34.05 20.95
N MET A 203 -0.29 -33.09 20.04
CA MET A 203 -1.56 -32.44 19.73
C MET A 203 -2.48 -33.38 18.94
N LYS A 204 -1.93 -34.11 17.95
CA LYS A 204 -2.69 -35.08 17.13
C LYS A 204 -3.24 -36.25 17.93
N ASN A 205 -2.46 -36.79 18.87
CA ASN A 205 -2.85 -37.94 19.67
C ASN A 205 -3.64 -37.57 20.95
N GLY A 206 -3.90 -36.29 21.19
CA GLY A 206 -4.62 -35.81 22.37
C GLY A 206 -3.81 -35.89 23.68
N ALA A 207 -2.51 -36.14 23.64
CA ALA A 207 -1.65 -36.22 24.82
C ALA A 207 -1.17 -34.86 25.34
N LEU A 208 -1.53 -33.75 24.67
CA LEU A 208 -1.07 -32.41 25.03
C LEU A 208 -1.40 -32.00 26.48
N HIS A 209 -2.54 -32.44 27.03
CA HIS A 209 -3.05 -31.99 28.34
C HIS A 209 -3.20 -33.08 29.42
N GLY A 210 -2.74 -34.32 29.19
CA GLY A 210 -3.03 -35.42 30.11
C GLY A 210 -4.54 -35.67 30.28
N SER A 211 -5.01 -36.13 31.45
CA SER A 211 -6.41 -36.53 31.68
C SER A 211 -7.37 -35.40 32.09
N THR A 212 -6.88 -34.16 32.22
CA THR A 212 -7.68 -33.02 32.69
C THR A 212 -7.44 -31.82 31.80
N THR A 213 -8.46 -31.40 31.05
CA THR A 213 -8.40 -30.18 30.24
C THR A 213 -9.09 -29.04 31.01
N PRO A 214 -8.35 -28.08 31.59
CA PRO A 214 -8.97 -26.84 32.03
C PRO A 214 -9.41 -26.06 30.79
N THR A 215 -10.71 -25.87 30.64
CA THR A 215 -11.28 -24.93 29.66
C THR A 215 -12.11 -23.89 30.42
N PRO A 216 -11.87 -22.58 30.23
CA PRO A 216 -10.68 -21.91 29.69
C PRO A 216 -9.50 -21.87 30.69
N ASN A 217 -8.27 -21.63 30.23
CA ASN A 217 -7.12 -21.44 31.12
C ASN A 217 -7.32 -20.19 32.02
N PRO A 218 -7.33 -20.34 33.36
CA PRO A 218 -7.67 -19.25 34.27
C PRO A 218 -6.67 -18.09 34.24
N ASN A 219 -5.47 -18.31 33.69
CA ASN A 219 -4.42 -17.30 33.64
C ASN A 219 -4.56 -16.35 32.43
N PHE A 220 -5.54 -16.56 31.55
CA PHE A 220 -5.82 -15.67 30.41
C PHE A 220 -7.19 -15.02 30.54
N ARG A 221 -7.26 -13.73 30.23
CA ARG A 221 -8.53 -12.97 30.17
C ARG A 221 -8.68 -12.24 28.86
N VAL A 222 -9.91 -12.14 28.36
CA VAL A 222 -10.22 -11.32 27.18
C VAL A 222 -10.01 -9.84 27.53
N VAL A 223 -9.26 -9.13 26.71
CA VAL A 223 -9.00 -7.67 26.84
C VAL A 223 -9.46 -6.88 25.63
N HIS A 224 -9.73 -7.56 24.52
CA HIS A 224 -10.30 -6.94 23.32
C HIS A 224 -11.07 -7.98 22.51
N HIS A 225 -12.17 -7.54 21.92
CA HIS A 225 -12.93 -8.35 20.98
C HIS A 225 -13.39 -7.49 19.82
N THR A 226 -13.09 -7.91 18.59
CA THR A 226 -13.56 -7.27 17.37
C THR A 226 -14.42 -8.26 16.57
N PRO A 227 -15.73 -7.99 16.41
CA PRO A 227 -16.57 -8.77 15.52
C PRO A 227 -16.03 -8.78 14.08
N GLY A 228 -16.09 -9.92 13.39
CA GLY A 228 -15.50 -10.10 12.05
C GLY A 228 -15.81 -8.97 11.06
N PRO A 229 -17.08 -8.57 10.88
CA PRO A 229 -17.45 -7.48 9.97
C PRO A 229 -16.86 -6.10 10.34
N LEU A 230 -16.51 -5.90 11.61
CA LEU A 230 -15.92 -4.65 12.11
C LEU A 230 -14.39 -4.68 12.08
N ARG A 231 -13.77 -5.84 11.82
CA ARG A 231 -12.32 -5.94 11.59
C ARG A 231 -11.94 -5.11 10.36
N ARG A 232 -10.67 -4.70 10.30
CA ARG A 232 -10.12 -3.90 9.22
C ARG A 232 -8.87 -4.59 8.66
N PRO A 233 -8.95 -5.19 7.45
CA PRO A 233 -10.14 -5.31 6.61
C PRO A 233 -11.22 -6.22 7.23
N PRO A 234 -12.49 -6.10 6.80
CA PRO A 234 -13.57 -6.97 7.25
C PRO A 234 -13.25 -8.46 7.08
N ASN A 235 -13.67 -9.26 8.04
CA ASN A 235 -13.36 -10.68 8.14
C ASN A 235 -14.63 -11.52 8.36
N LEU A 236 -14.59 -12.80 8.00
CA LEU A 236 -15.67 -13.75 8.28
C LEU A 236 -15.69 -14.18 9.75
N TYR A 237 -14.56 -14.06 10.44
CA TYR A 237 -14.38 -14.52 11.82
C TYR A 237 -14.00 -13.36 12.75
N ASN A 238 -14.46 -13.44 13.99
CA ASN A 238 -14.10 -12.49 15.03
C ASN A 238 -12.60 -12.53 15.33
N SER A 239 -12.10 -11.53 16.04
CA SER A 239 -10.75 -11.52 16.58
C SER A 239 -10.79 -11.16 18.05
N THR A 240 -10.28 -12.05 18.88
CA THR A 240 -10.20 -11.86 20.32
C THR A 240 -8.74 -11.74 20.76
N VAL A 241 -8.43 -10.74 21.60
CA VAL A 241 -7.12 -10.57 22.22
C VAL A 241 -7.23 -10.96 23.69
N TYR A 242 -6.32 -11.84 24.11
CA TYR A 242 -6.24 -12.35 25.47
C TYR A 242 -4.98 -11.86 26.15
N ALA A 243 -5.07 -11.29 27.35
CA ALA A 243 -3.91 -10.96 28.17
C ALA A 243 -3.61 -12.08 29.16
N SER A 244 -2.34 -12.43 29.33
CA SER A 244 -1.90 -13.37 30.36
C SER A 244 -1.69 -12.68 31.71
N SER A 245 -1.86 -13.45 32.78
CA SER A 245 -1.44 -13.07 34.12
C SER A 245 0.09 -13.18 34.25
N PRO A 246 0.74 -12.41 35.14
CA PRO A 246 2.18 -12.53 35.35
C PRO A 246 2.61 -13.97 35.66
N ASN A 247 3.69 -14.43 35.03
CA ASN A 247 4.25 -15.78 35.20
C ASN A 247 3.33 -16.92 34.73
N THR A 248 2.46 -16.65 33.75
CA THR A 248 1.62 -17.69 33.14
C THR A 248 2.45 -18.80 32.50
N ILE A 249 3.59 -18.45 31.91
CA ILE A 249 4.60 -19.40 31.44
C ILE A 249 5.73 -19.42 32.46
N SER A 250 6.08 -20.62 32.94
CA SER A 250 7.19 -20.81 33.86
C SER A 250 8.47 -21.09 33.08
N PHE A 251 9.49 -20.25 33.30
CA PHE A 251 10.78 -20.40 32.64
C PHE A 251 11.73 -21.30 33.40
N THR A 252 12.49 -22.09 32.65
CA THR A 252 13.61 -22.86 33.16
C THR A 252 14.70 -21.89 33.65
N PRO A 253 15.28 -22.09 34.85
CA PRO A 253 16.36 -21.25 35.35
C PRO A 253 17.51 -21.12 34.35
N ILE A 254 18.12 -19.93 34.26
CA ILE A 254 19.21 -19.64 33.31
C ILE A 254 20.39 -20.62 33.48
N SER A 255 20.66 -21.07 34.71
CA SER A 255 21.71 -22.06 35.02
C SER A 255 21.44 -23.47 34.48
N SER A 256 20.19 -23.79 34.14
CA SER A 256 19.72 -25.13 33.80
C SER A 256 19.28 -25.25 32.35
N ARG A 257 19.52 -24.22 31.54
CA ARG A 257 19.17 -24.17 30.11
C ARG A 257 20.41 -23.93 29.26
N ARG A 258 20.28 -24.24 27.97
CA ARG A 258 21.31 -23.93 26.97
C ARG A 258 21.42 -22.41 26.80
N THR A 259 22.63 -21.93 26.54
CA THR A 259 22.88 -20.51 26.29
C THR A 259 22.45 -20.16 24.87
N PRO A 260 21.66 -19.10 24.65
CA PRO A 260 21.28 -18.70 23.30
C PRO A 260 22.49 -18.38 22.42
N SER A 261 22.38 -18.66 21.13
CA SER A 261 23.42 -18.38 20.14
C SER A 261 22.82 -17.88 18.85
N LYS A 262 23.55 -17.01 18.12
CA LYS A 262 23.10 -16.41 16.87
C LYS A 262 23.78 -17.07 15.67
N LEU A 263 23.00 -17.33 14.62
CA LEU A 263 23.46 -17.75 13.30
C LEU A 263 22.82 -16.86 12.23
N ASP A 264 23.62 -16.20 11.41
CA ASP A 264 23.10 -15.46 10.25
C ASP A 264 22.57 -16.43 9.19
N VAL A 265 21.46 -16.07 8.53
CA VAL A 265 20.89 -16.87 7.44
C VAL A 265 21.71 -16.63 6.18
N THR A 266 22.39 -17.68 5.72
CA THR A 266 23.29 -17.59 4.56
C THR A 266 22.56 -17.04 3.33
N GLY A 267 23.11 -15.98 2.73
CA GLY A 267 22.57 -15.36 1.52
C GLY A 267 21.36 -14.45 1.74
N VAL A 268 20.91 -14.22 2.99
CA VAL A 268 19.78 -13.35 3.31
C VAL A 268 20.25 -12.23 4.25
N ALA A 269 20.64 -11.10 3.67
CA ALA A 269 21.16 -9.96 4.42
C ALA A 269 20.18 -9.48 5.50
N GLY A 270 20.67 -9.32 6.73
CA GLY A 270 19.88 -8.86 7.87
C GLY A 270 19.01 -9.92 8.55
N ALA A 271 18.85 -11.11 7.96
CA ALA A 271 18.13 -12.22 8.59
C ALA A 271 19.07 -13.12 9.40
N PHE A 272 18.63 -13.52 10.59
CA PHE A 272 19.40 -14.40 11.48
C PHE A 272 18.47 -15.20 12.40
N VAL A 273 18.94 -16.37 12.85
CA VAL A 273 18.26 -17.20 13.84
C VAL A 273 19.00 -17.11 15.17
N ILE A 274 18.25 -16.92 16.26
CA ILE A 274 18.75 -17.09 17.62
C ILE A 274 18.23 -18.44 18.14
N LEU A 275 19.14 -19.38 18.40
CA LEU A 275 18.85 -20.70 18.94
C LEU A 275 18.67 -20.65 20.46
N ASP A 276 17.97 -21.65 21.02
CA ASP A 276 17.86 -21.92 22.46
C ASP A 276 17.26 -20.75 23.29
N VAL A 277 16.43 -19.92 22.65
CA VAL A 277 15.71 -18.81 23.30
C VAL A 277 14.57 -19.31 24.17
N PHE A 278 13.94 -20.42 23.81
CA PHE A 278 12.98 -21.13 24.66
C PHE A 278 13.36 -22.60 24.74
N THR A 279 13.13 -23.22 25.90
CA THR A 279 13.27 -24.68 26.03
C THR A 279 12.08 -25.41 25.38
N PRO A 280 12.21 -26.70 25.04
CA PRO A 280 11.08 -27.51 24.57
C PRO A 280 9.88 -27.48 25.52
N GLU A 281 10.10 -27.50 26.83
CA GLU A 281 9.05 -27.45 27.86
C GLU A 281 8.35 -26.08 27.91
N GLU A 282 9.10 -24.99 27.73
CA GLU A 282 8.53 -23.64 27.61
C GLU A 282 7.67 -23.52 26.35
N CYS A 283 8.12 -24.09 25.23
CA CYS A 283 7.32 -24.16 24.00
C CYS A 283 6.03 -24.97 24.22
N LEU A 284 6.13 -26.12 24.91
CA LEU A 284 4.97 -26.95 25.24
C LEU A 284 3.95 -26.20 26.11
N GLN A 285 4.40 -25.49 27.15
CA GLN A 285 3.51 -24.68 28.01
C GLN A 285 2.75 -23.62 27.20
N ILE A 286 3.42 -22.94 26.27
CA ILE A 286 2.79 -21.94 25.40
C ILE A 286 1.72 -22.60 24.51
N VAL A 287 2.04 -23.76 23.92
CA VAL A 287 1.10 -24.49 23.05
C VAL A 287 -0.08 -25.04 23.84
N GLN A 288 0.13 -25.55 25.04
CA GLN A 288 -0.93 -25.95 25.96
C GLN A 288 -1.86 -24.77 26.28
N ALA A 289 -1.31 -23.61 26.64
CA ALA A 289 -2.11 -22.41 26.87
C ALA A 289 -2.95 -22.04 25.64
N ALA A 290 -2.33 -21.95 24.46
CA ALA A 290 -3.03 -21.63 23.21
C ALA A 290 -4.12 -22.67 22.86
N SER A 291 -3.83 -23.97 23.03
CA SER A 291 -4.76 -25.07 22.76
C SER A 291 -5.96 -25.07 23.71
N SER A 292 -5.76 -24.74 24.99
CA SER A 292 -6.84 -24.66 25.99
C SER A 292 -7.81 -23.51 25.74
N ILE A 293 -7.36 -22.43 25.09
CA ILE A 293 -8.19 -21.30 24.67
C ILE A 293 -8.83 -21.58 23.31
N GLY A 294 -8.06 -22.20 22.41
CA GLY A 294 -8.45 -22.51 21.04
C GLY A 294 -7.88 -21.51 20.03
N PHE A 295 -7.80 -21.95 18.78
CA PHE A 295 -7.32 -21.14 17.66
C PHE A 295 -8.50 -20.67 16.80
N GLU A 296 -8.68 -19.36 16.69
CA GLU A 296 -9.69 -18.71 15.85
C GLU A 296 -9.25 -18.75 14.38
N ARG A 297 -10.20 -18.92 13.45
CA ARG A 297 -9.91 -18.82 12.01
C ARG A 297 -9.73 -17.35 11.63
N ASP A 298 -8.94 -17.09 10.60
CA ASP A 298 -8.77 -15.75 10.04
C ASP A 298 -9.05 -15.80 8.53
N GLU A 299 -10.15 -15.21 8.05
CA GLU A 299 -10.54 -15.25 6.64
C GLU A 299 -11.22 -13.94 6.21
N ALA A 300 -10.55 -13.14 5.38
CA ALA A 300 -11.07 -11.84 4.94
C ALA A 300 -12.39 -11.98 4.15
N SER A 301 -13.39 -11.16 4.47
CA SER A 301 -14.73 -11.26 3.87
C SER A 301 -14.90 -10.46 2.58
N GLN A 302 -13.97 -9.55 2.25
CA GLN A 302 -13.96 -8.71 1.04
C GLN A 302 -12.53 -8.37 0.56
N GLY A 303 -12.39 -7.87 -0.67
CA GLY A 303 -11.12 -7.39 -1.26
C GLY A 303 -10.31 -8.45 -2.00
N SER A 304 -9.11 -8.08 -2.50
CA SER A 304 -8.19 -9.01 -3.20
C SER A 304 -7.75 -10.19 -2.31
N ALA A 305 -7.92 -10.07 -0.98
CA ALA A 305 -7.74 -11.14 -0.01
C ALA A 305 -8.83 -12.25 -0.08
N ARG A 306 -10.05 -11.95 -0.54
CA ARG A 306 -11.14 -12.95 -0.72
C ARG A 306 -11.03 -13.72 -2.04
N LEU A 307 -10.42 -13.10 -3.05
CA LEU A 307 -10.31 -13.65 -4.42
C LEU A 307 -9.10 -14.59 -4.60
N LYS A 308 -8.20 -14.69 -3.62
CA LYS A 308 -6.90 -15.36 -3.72
C LYS A 308 -6.73 -16.42 -2.63
N THR A 309 -6.19 -17.57 -3.03
CA THR A 309 -6.25 -18.93 -2.46
C THR A 309 -5.50 -19.17 -1.13
N SER A 310 -5.42 -18.20 -0.22
CA SER A 310 -4.74 -18.45 1.07
C SER A 310 -5.60 -19.40 1.92
N ILE A 311 -5.14 -20.64 2.13
CA ILE A 311 -5.73 -21.53 3.13
C ILE A 311 -5.18 -21.09 4.48
N LEU A 312 -5.86 -20.12 5.09
CA LEU A 312 -5.33 -19.32 6.19
C LEU A 312 -5.17 -20.12 7.48
N ALA A 313 -4.09 -19.82 8.20
CA ALA A 313 -3.81 -20.34 9.53
C ALA A 313 -4.94 -20.00 10.51
N ARG A 314 -5.03 -20.81 11.56
CA ARG A 314 -5.76 -20.41 12.76
C ARG A 314 -4.81 -19.67 13.69
N ASN A 315 -5.32 -18.75 14.49
CA ASN A 315 -4.50 -18.00 15.42
C ASN A 315 -5.14 -17.81 16.80
N PHE A 316 -4.26 -17.60 17.76
CA PHE A 316 -4.56 -17.13 19.10
C PHE A 316 -3.77 -15.83 19.31
N VAL A 317 -4.46 -14.73 19.62
CA VAL A 317 -3.81 -13.44 19.84
C VAL A 317 -3.61 -13.23 21.34
N TRP A 318 -2.35 -13.21 21.72
CA TRP A 318 -1.88 -13.12 23.10
C TRP A 318 -1.20 -11.78 23.33
N LEU A 319 -1.63 -11.06 24.36
CA LEU A 319 -0.89 -9.95 24.93
C LEU A 319 -0.04 -10.47 26.10
N ALA A 320 1.26 -10.61 25.85
CA ALA A 320 2.21 -11.23 26.78
C ALA A 320 2.43 -10.38 28.04
N ASP A 321 2.53 -11.05 29.18
CA ASP A 321 2.79 -10.42 30.47
C ASP A 321 4.25 -9.94 30.58
N ARG A 322 4.46 -8.99 31.49
CA ARG A 322 5.75 -8.32 31.64
C ARG A 322 6.91 -9.29 31.98
N PRO A 323 6.77 -10.22 32.96
CA PRO A 323 7.80 -11.24 33.20
C PRO A 323 8.20 -12.05 31.96
N PHE A 324 7.21 -12.44 31.14
CA PHE A 324 7.48 -13.13 29.88
C PHE A 324 8.32 -12.27 28.92
N LEU A 325 7.93 -11.01 28.72
CA LEU A 325 8.62 -10.08 27.83
C LEU A 325 10.04 -9.77 28.30
N ASP A 326 10.23 -9.55 29.60
CA ASP A 326 11.55 -9.25 30.18
C ASP A 326 12.49 -10.44 30.05
N HIS A 327 12.00 -11.66 30.30
CA HIS A 327 12.79 -12.89 30.09
C HIS A 327 13.18 -13.05 28.62
N PHE A 328 12.20 -13.03 27.71
CA PHE A 328 12.43 -13.22 26.28
C PHE A 328 13.38 -12.14 25.72
N TYR A 329 13.13 -10.87 26.02
CA TYR A 329 14.01 -9.79 25.57
C TYR A 329 15.41 -9.93 26.14
N GLY A 330 15.55 -10.32 27.41
CA GLY A 330 16.84 -10.59 28.03
C GLY A 330 17.66 -11.67 27.30
N GLN A 331 17.01 -12.73 26.80
CA GLN A 331 17.68 -13.79 26.05
C GLN A 331 18.17 -13.33 24.66
N ILE A 332 17.44 -12.44 23.98
CA ILE A 332 17.76 -12.05 22.60
C ILE A 332 18.54 -10.73 22.49
N ARG A 333 18.47 -9.86 23.49
CA ARG A 333 19.07 -8.52 23.49
C ARG A 333 20.54 -8.48 23.03
N PRO A 334 21.42 -9.42 23.42
CA PRO A 334 22.82 -9.41 22.98
C PRO A 334 23.03 -9.60 21.47
N PHE A 335 22.03 -10.17 20.76
CA PHE A 335 22.15 -10.61 19.37
C PHE A 335 21.43 -9.70 18.37
N VAL A 336 20.44 -8.94 18.85
CA VAL A 336 19.64 -8.06 18.00
C VAL A 336 20.36 -6.74 17.73
N PRO A 337 20.12 -6.08 16.58
CA PRO A 337 20.72 -4.78 16.30
C PRO A 337 20.37 -3.77 17.40
N PRO A 338 21.36 -3.07 17.97
CA PRO A 338 21.10 -2.06 19.01
C PRO A 338 20.35 -0.85 18.44
N VAL A 339 20.47 -0.63 17.12
CA VAL A 339 19.93 0.52 16.41
C VAL A 339 19.18 0.05 15.18
N ALA A 340 18.01 0.63 14.92
CA ALA A 340 17.25 0.36 13.70
C ALA A 340 18.04 0.80 12.45
N PRO A 341 17.86 0.13 11.30
CA PRO A 341 18.33 0.63 10.02
C PRO A 341 17.87 2.07 9.78
N ARG A 342 18.70 2.85 9.10
CA ARG A 342 18.32 4.19 8.62
C ARG A 342 17.76 4.06 7.21
N SER A 343 16.62 4.71 6.98
CA SER A 343 15.97 4.81 5.68
C SER A 343 16.64 5.87 4.81
N VAL A 344 16.34 5.85 3.51
CA VAL A 344 16.89 6.81 2.51
C VAL A 344 16.49 8.26 2.81
N ASP A 345 15.30 8.47 3.36
CA ASP A 345 14.79 9.78 3.80
C ASP A 345 15.32 10.20 5.18
N GLY A 346 16.28 9.46 5.74
CA GLY A 346 16.96 9.80 7.00
C GLY A 346 16.21 9.40 8.26
N ASN A 347 15.04 8.77 8.13
CA ASN A 347 14.26 8.21 9.23
C ASN A 347 14.89 6.91 9.76
N GLY A 348 14.49 6.45 10.94
CA GLY A 348 15.09 5.28 11.60
C GLY A 348 16.28 5.64 12.48
N GLY A 349 17.20 4.69 12.70
CA GLY A 349 18.35 4.93 13.56
C GLY A 349 18.05 5.05 15.07
N GLY A 350 16.83 4.72 15.50
CA GLY A 350 16.45 4.70 16.91
C GLY A 350 16.97 3.46 17.65
N GLN A 351 17.11 3.56 18.96
CA GLN A 351 17.59 2.45 19.79
C GLN A 351 16.52 1.36 19.94
N VAL A 352 16.94 0.11 20.05
CA VAL A 352 16.05 -1.01 20.42
C VAL A 352 15.58 -0.84 21.87
N ARG A 353 14.29 -1.02 22.11
CA ARG A 353 13.66 -0.81 23.43
C ARG A 353 13.00 -2.05 24.01
N GLY A 354 12.67 -3.04 23.18
CA GLY A 354 12.07 -4.28 23.66
C GLY A 354 11.34 -5.06 22.57
N ILE A 355 10.44 -5.93 23.00
CA ILE A 355 9.58 -6.77 22.15
C ILE A 355 8.15 -6.24 22.25
N ASN A 356 7.42 -6.22 21.14
CA ASN A 356 6.00 -5.86 21.13
C ASN A 356 5.19 -6.90 21.93
N ALA A 357 4.35 -6.44 22.86
CA ALA A 357 3.58 -7.33 23.73
C ALA A 357 2.55 -8.18 22.97
N ARG A 358 2.17 -7.80 21.75
CA ARG A 358 1.15 -8.51 20.95
C ARG A 358 1.73 -9.67 20.14
N PHE A 359 1.50 -10.87 20.63
CA PHE A 359 1.93 -12.13 20.08
C PHE A 359 0.79 -12.76 19.29
N ARG A 360 1.08 -13.21 18.08
CA ARG A 360 0.13 -13.99 17.26
C ARG A 360 0.64 -15.42 17.19
N VAL A 361 0.00 -16.32 17.92
CA VAL A 361 0.33 -17.74 17.91
C VAL A 361 -0.45 -18.40 16.78
N TYR A 362 0.23 -18.75 15.71
CA TYR A 362 -0.36 -19.36 14.53
C TYR A 362 -0.24 -20.88 14.57
N GLN A 363 -1.30 -21.54 14.11
CA GLN A 363 -1.33 -22.96 13.77
C GLN A 363 -1.56 -23.12 12.27
N TYR A 364 -0.58 -23.74 11.61
CA TYR A 364 -0.67 -24.19 10.23
C TYR A 364 -0.76 -25.71 10.21
N THR A 365 -1.71 -26.26 9.47
CA THR A 365 -1.83 -27.71 9.22
C THR A 365 -1.47 -28.03 7.77
N GLU A 366 -1.48 -29.31 7.41
CA GLU A 366 -1.27 -29.80 6.04
C GLU A 366 -1.88 -28.89 4.96
N ASN A 367 -1.09 -28.59 3.93
CA ASN A 367 -1.39 -27.73 2.77
C ASN A 367 -1.69 -26.25 3.09
N GLN A 368 -1.61 -25.82 4.35
CA GLN A 368 -1.74 -24.40 4.69
C GLN A 368 -0.43 -23.66 4.43
N VAL A 369 -0.54 -22.49 3.80
CA VAL A 369 0.57 -21.62 3.38
C VAL A 369 0.26 -20.19 3.79
N TYR A 370 1.27 -19.46 4.24
CA TYR A 370 1.21 -18.01 4.39
C TYR A 370 1.96 -17.37 3.24
N ARG A 371 1.24 -16.76 2.32
CA ARG A 371 1.80 -16.34 1.03
C ARG A 371 2.90 -15.27 1.13
N PRO A 372 3.73 -15.12 0.09
CA PRO A 372 4.69 -14.04 -0.09
C PRO A 372 4.14 -12.66 0.26
N HIS A 373 4.78 -11.99 1.21
CA HIS A 373 4.41 -10.66 1.69
C HIS A 373 5.61 -9.91 2.27
N ILE A 374 5.41 -8.60 2.47
CA ILE A 374 6.33 -7.73 3.22
C ILE A 374 5.62 -7.24 4.48
N ASP A 375 6.31 -7.35 5.60
CA ASP A 375 5.81 -6.94 6.89
C ASP A 375 5.80 -5.41 7.06
N GLY A 376 4.69 -4.90 7.60
CA GLY A 376 4.54 -3.49 7.94
C GLY A 376 5.11 -3.18 9.32
N ALA A 377 5.28 -1.88 9.58
CA ALA A 377 5.62 -1.40 10.91
C ALA A 377 4.37 -1.27 11.80
N TRP A 378 4.50 -1.64 13.07
CA TRP A 378 3.44 -1.58 14.07
C TRP A 378 3.91 -0.84 15.32
N PRO A 379 3.04 -0.03 15.95
CA PRO A 379 3.36 0.58 17.22
C PRO A 379 3.43 -0.46 18.34
N ALA A 380 3.99 -0.07 19.49
CA ALA A 380 3.94 -0.89 20.69
C ALA A 380 2.49 -1.15 21.10
N ALA A 381 2.08 -2.41 21.25
CA ALA A 381 0.78 -2.74 21.82
C ALA A 381 0.89 -2.89 23.35
N GLY A 382 -0.21 -2.68 24.08
CA GLY A 382 -0.21 -2.82 25.52
C GLY A 382 -1.60 -2.79 26.13
N LEU A 383 -1.64 -2.68 27.46
CA LEU A 383 -2.87 -2.38 28.20
C LEU A 383 -2.80 -0.96 28.73
N ASP A 384 -3.95 -0.30 28.78
CA ASP A 384 -4.12 0.92 29.55
C ASP A 384 -3.89 0.59 31.04
N PRO A 385 -2.95 1.27 31.73
CA PRO A 385 -2.64 0.97 33.13
C PRO A 385 -3.81 1.21 34.09
N SER A 386 -4.76 2.07 33.73
CA SER A 386 -5.88 2.48 34.57
C SER A 386 -7.14 1.64 34.33
N THR A 387 -7.46 1.36 33.06
CA THR A 387 -8.68 0.62 32.68
C THR A 387 -8.41 -0.87 32.43
N GLY A 388 -7.16 -1.23 32.14
CA GLY A 388 -6.79 -2.59 31.73
C GLY A 388 -7.32 -2.97 30.34
N GLU A 389 -7.78 -1.99 29.56
CA GLU A 389 -8.24 -2.17 28.17
C GLU A 389 -7.05 -2.27 27.20
N TYR A 390 -7.26 -2.96 26.07
CA TYR A 390 -6.25 -3.09 25.03
C TYR A 390 -5.98 -1.77 24.30
N LEU A 391 -4.70 -1.39 24.24
CA LEU A 391 -4.18 -0.28 23.45
C LEU A 391 -3.44 -0.82 22.23
N HIS A 392 -3.89 -0.39 21.05
CA HIS A 392 -3.20 -0.68 19.80
C HIS A 392 -1.85 0.03 19.73
N ASP A 393 -1.77 1.26 20.25
CA ASP A 393 -0.54 1.99 20.48
C ASP A 393 -0.49 2.38 21.97
N SER A 394 0.41 1.76 22.71
CA SER A 394 0.66 2.00 24.12
C SER A 394 1.83 2.94 24.36
N SER A 395 2.49 3.41 23.30
CA SER A 395 3.62 4.34 23.43
C SER A 395 3.12 5.77 23.74
N PRO A 396 3.81 6.51 24.63
CA PRO A 396 3.52 7.92 24.84
C PRO A 396 3.68 8.72 23.53
N PRO A 397 2.84 9.74 23.28
CA PRO A 397 2.93 10.55 22.05
C PRO A 397 4.31 11.19 21.80
N ASP A 398 5.08 11.44 22.85
CA ASP A 398 6.42 12.03 22.86
C ASP A 398 7.57 11.02 22.88
N ASP A 399 7.31 9.73 23.12
CA ASP A 399 8.28 8.62 23.04
C ASP A 399 7.71 7.45 22.20
N PRO A 400 7.45 7.66 20.89
CA PRO A 400 6.83 6.65 20.06
C PRO A 400 7.77 5.46 19.80
N LEU A 401 7.21 4.25 19.91
CA LEU A 401 7.91 3.00 19.65
C LEU A 401 7.29 2.26 18.47
N TRP A 402 8.13 1.85 17.52
CA TRP A 402 7.67 1.19 16.30
C TRP A 402 8.52 -0.04 15.97
N SER A 403 7.87 -1.03 15.36
CA SER A 403 8.55 -2.26 14.99
C SER A 403 9.43 -2.09 13.74
N ARG A 404 10.63 -2.68 13.77
CA ARG A 404 11.57 -2.69 12.63
C ARG A 404 12.15 -4.07 12.30
N TYR A 405 11.87 -5.07 13.11
CA TYR A 405 12.30 -6.45 12.91
C TYR A 405 11.18 -7.40 13.29
N THR A 406 10.88 -8.37 12.43
CA THR A 406 9.95 -9.45 12.73
C THR A 406 10.68 -10.49 13.57
N LEU A 407 9.99 -11.02 14.57
CA LEU A 407 10.41 -12.17 15.37
C LEU A 407 9.44 -13.33 15.11
N LEU A 408 9.93 -14.41 14.52
CA LEU A 408 9.20 -15.67 14.37
C LEU A 408 9.76 -16.70 15.35
N VAL A 409 9.01 -17.02 16.41
CA VAL A 409 9.36 -18.04 17.39
C VAL A 409 8.76 -19.38 16.96
N TYR A 410 9.60 -20.37 16.66
CA TYR A 410 9.13 -21.70 16.29
C TYR A 410 8.86 -22.53 17.54
N LEU A 411 7.64 -23.02 17.71
CA LEU A 411 7.22 -23.76 18.91
C LEU A 411 7.40 -25.28 18.75
N ASN A 412 7.67 -25.76 17.55
CA ASN A 412 7.87 -27.18 17.26
C ASN A 412 8.83 -27.42 16.07
N SER A 413 9.52 -28.56 16.10
CA SER A 413 10.41 -29.04 15.03
C SER A 413 9.85 -30.25 14.28
N ASP A 414 8.82 -30.91 14.82
CA ASP A 414 8.21 -32.15 14.32
C ASP A 414 7.28 -31.88 13.11
N ILE A 415 7.89 -31.25 12.10
CA ILE A 415 7.28 -30.87 10.83
C ILE A 415 7.92 -31.75 9.74
N PRO A 416 7.15 -32.21 8.74
CA PRO A 416 7.72 -32.98 7.62
C PRO A 416 8.90 -32.24 6.98
N LYS A 417 9.95 -33.00 6.63
CA LYS A 417 11.20 -32.48 6.11
C LYS A 417 10.97 -31.56 4.90
N ASP A 418 11.68 -30.43 4.88
CA ASP A 418 11.65 -29.43 3.79
C ASP A 418 10.26 -28.80 3.54
N THR A 419 9.38 -28.83 4.54
CA THR A 419 8.05 -28.19 4.51
C THR A 419 7.87 -27.21 5.66
N GLY A 420 6.84 -26.37 5.63
CA GLY A 420 6.56 -25.42 6.72
C GLY A 420 7.67 -24.38 6.93
N CYS A 421 8.57 -24.20 5.98
CA CYS A 421 9.70 -23.28 6.11
C CYS A 421 9.25 -21.81 6.15
N THR A 422 10.11 -20.93 6.63
CA THR A 422 10.01 -19.51 6.31
C THR A 422 10.93 -19.27 5.11
N THR A 423 10.37 -18.89 3.96
CA THR A 423 11.14 -18.78 2.71
C THR A 423 11.24 -17.32 2.29
N PHE A 424 12.48 -16.85 2.09
CA PHE A 424 12.79 -15.52 1.59
C PHE A 424 12.99 -15.55 0.08
N PHE A 425 12.54 -14.49 -0.60
CA PHE A 425 12.73 -14.32 -2.04
C PHE A 425 13.54 -13.04 -2.30
N LEU A 426 14.66 -13.19 -2.99
CA LEU A 426 15.57 -12.08 -3.29
C LEU A 426 15.84 -12.02 -4.80
N PRO A 427 15.99 -10.82 -5.40
CA PRO A 427 16.47 -10.71 -6.77
C PRO A 427 17.82 -11.41 -6.95
N SER A 428 17.99 -12.19 -8.02
CA SER A 428 19.29 -12.77 -8.32
C SER A 428 20.26 -11.65 -8.73
N PRO A 429 21.49 -11.62 -8.19
CA PRO A 429 22.48 -10.62 -8.59
C PRO A 429 22.92 -10.80 -10.05
N SER A 430 22.83 -12.03 -10.56
CA SER A 430 23.34 -12.43 -11.87
C SER A 430 22.37 -12.17 -13.04
N SER A 431 21.07 -12.04 -12.77
CA SER A 431 20.08 -11.91 -13.84
C SER A 431 18.79 -11.23 -13.39
N ILE A 432 18.37 -10.22 -14.16
CA ILE A 432 17.08 -9.55 -14.01
C ILE A 432 15.94 -10.49 -14.44
N GLY A 433 14.84 -10.45 -13.70
CA GLY A 433 13.68 -11.32 -13.91
C GLY A 433 13.85 -12.71 -13.30
N THR A 434 14.90 -12.96 -12.53
CA THR A 434 15.11 -14.22 -11.79
C THR A 434 15.27 -13.92 -10.30
N MET A 435 14.56 -14.67 -9.46
CA MET A 435 14.71 -14.58 -8.00
C MET A 435 15.36 -15.84 -7.42
N GLU A 436 16.03 -15.68 -6.29
CA GLU A 436 16.57 -16.75 -5.46
C GLU A 436 15.66 -16.94 -4.24
N ALA A 437 15.31 -18.19 -3.96
CA ALA A 437 14.48 -18.55 -2.82
C ALA A 437 15.31 -19.31 -1.78
N THR A 438 15.41 -18.73 -0.58
CA THR A 438 16.15 -19.30 0.56
C THR A 438 15.17 -19.67 1.67
N SER A 439 15.04 -20.97 1.93
CA SER A 439 14.11 -21.52 2.92
C SER A 439 14.81 -21.77 4.25
N VAL A 440 14.23 -21.28 5.35
CA VAL A 440 14.71 -21.50 6.72
C VAL A 440 13.81 -22.53 7.41
N ARG A 441 14.41 -23.66 7.82
CA ARG A 441 13.72 -24.72 8.55
C ARG A 441 13.35 -24.25 9.97
N PRO A 442 12.11 -24.52 10.45
CA PRO A 442 11.73 -24.29 11.84
C PRO A 442 12.54 -25.16 12.80
N VAL A 443 12.99 -24.57 13.90
CA VAL A 443 13.69 -25.25 14.99
C VAL A 443 13.02 -24.84 16.31
N GLN A 444 12.49 -25.81 17.05
CA GLN A 444 11.79 -25.59 18.32
C GLN A 444 12.62 -24.71 19.27
N GLY A 445 11.97 -23.67 19.79
CA GLY A 445 12.56 -22.71 20.72
C GLY A 445 13.48 -21.68 20.09
N ALA A 446 13.74 -21.76 18.79
CA ALA A 446 14.52 -20.77 18.06
C ALA A 446 13.67 -19.60 17.58
N VAL A 447 14.32 -18.45 17.38
CA VAL A 447 13.70 -17.22 16.91
C VAL A 447 14.36 -16.76 15.62
N LEU A 448 13.64 -16.81 14.51
CA LEU A 448 14.06 -16.18 13.26
C LEU A 448 13.75 -14.69 13.32
N CYS A 449 14.77 -13.87 13.10
CA CYS A 449 14.73 -12.42 13.13
C CYS A 449 15.06 -11.87 11.74
N PHE A 450 14.31 -10.89 11.25
CA PHE A 450 14.62 -10.21 9.98
C PHE A 450 14.02 -8.80 9.90
N PRO A 451 14.63 -7.86 9.15
CA PRO A 451 14.18 -6.47 9.07
C PRO A 451 12.83 -6.32 8.35
N HIS A 452 12.05 -5.32 8.78
CA HIS A 452 10.80 -4.91 8.16
C HIS A 452 10.47 -3.43 8.38
N GLY A 453 9.33 -2.99 7.85
CA GLY A 453 8.68 -1.73 8.25
C GLY A 453 9.19 -0.51 7.51
N ASP A 454 10.00 -0.72 6.48
CA ASP A 454 10.49 0.29 5.55
C ASP A 454 10.52 -0.26 4.12
N THR A 455 10.56 0.60 3.10
CA THR A 455 10.69 0.16 1.71
C THR A 455 12.02 -0.57 1.49
N GLN A 456 13.13 0.03 1.94
CA GLN A 456 14.45 -0.56 1.79
C GLN A 456 14.73 -1.58 2.89
N GLY A 457 15.32 -2.71 2.53
CA GLY A 457 15.73 -3.74 3.49
C GLY A 457 14.61 -4.65 4.00
N SER A 458 13.33 -4.30 3.81
CA SER A 458 12.24 -5.23 4.12
C SER A 458 12.29 -6.47 3.24
N LEU A 459 12.27 -7.64 3.88
CA LEU A 459 12.40 -8.91 3.17
C LEU A 459 11.04 -9.46 2.72
N LEU A 460 10.94 -9.77 1.43
CA LEU A 460 9.84 -10.58 0.90
C LEU A 460 9.95 -12.00 1.42
N HIS A 461 8.91 -12.49 2.07
CA HIS A 461 8.91 -13.82 2.65
C HIS A 461 7.53 -14.47 2.68
N GLU A 462 7.53 -15.79 2.79
CA GLU A 462 6.35 -16.64 2.96
C GLU A 462 6.54 -17.63 4.11
N GLY A 463 5.44 -18.17 4.62
CA GLY A 463 5.41 -19.44 5.34
C GLY A 463 5.03 -20.55 4.36
N SER A 464 6.01 -21.30 3.86
CA SER A 464 5.81 -22.35 2.86
C SER A 464 4.85 -23.44 3.37
N ALA A 465 4.19 -24.11 2.43
CA ALA A 465 3.16 -25.10 2.74
C ALA A 465 3.66 -26.19 3.70
N VAL A 466 2.80 -26.58 4.65
CA VAL A 466 3.07 -27.70 5.55
C VAL A 466 2.80 -29.03 4.83
N GLY A 467 3.74 -29.97 4.92
CA GLY A 467 3.64 -31.27 4.27
C GLY A 467 2.54 -32.18 4.85
N PRO A 468 2.29 -33.33 4.20
CA PRO A 468 1.27 -34.29 4.61
C PRO A 468 1.38 -34.71 6.08
N GLY A 469 0.26 -34.69 6.81
CA GLY A 469 0.18 -35.07 8.23
C GLY A 469 0.92 -34.15 9.21
N GLY A 470 1.52 -33.05 8.71
CA GLY A 470 2.30 -32.10 9.49
C GLY A 470 1.49 -30.96 10.09
N GLY A 471 2.10 -30.29 11.07
CA GLY A 471 1.58 -29.06 11.64
C GLY A 471 2.70 -28.18 12.18
N LYS A 472 2.61 -26.88 11.92
CA LYS A 472 3.56 -25.87 12.34
C LYS A 472 2.89 -24.91 13.33
N LEU A 473 3.54 -24.73 14.47
CA LEU A 473 3.16 -23.78 15.51
C LEU A 473 4.24 -22.69 15.58
N VAL A 474 3.85 -21.45 15.37
CA VAL A 474 4.78 -20.33 15.31
C VAL A 474 4.16 -19.08 15.93
N ILE A 475 4.94 -18.37 16.74
CA ILE A 475 4.57 -17.05 17.22
C ILE A 475 5.14 -16.01 16.27
N ARG A 476 4.33 -15.02 15.92
CA ARG A 476 4.83 -13.76 15.36
C ARG A 476 4.66 -12.62 16.36
N THR A 477 5.77 -11.95 16.63
CA THR A 477 5.84 -10.64 17.28
C THR A 477 6.99 -9.84 16.62
N ASP A 478 7.39 -8.72 17.20
CA ASP A 478 8.27 -7.76 16.56
C ASP A 478 9.18 -7.05 17.58
N LEU A 479 10.38 -6.63 17.18
CA LEU A 479 11.25 -5.77 18.00
C LEU A 479 10.87 -4.30 17.83
N LEU A 480 10.74 -3.60 18.95
CA LEU A 480 10.39 -2.19 19.03
C LEU A 480 11.65 -1.32 19.11
N TYR A 481 11.66 -0.26 18.31
CA TYR A 481 12.72 0.74 18.26
C TYR A 481 12.13 2.13 18.46
N GLU A 482 12.95 3.05 18.96
CA GLU A 482 12.61 4.47 19.04
C GLU A 482 12.32 5.03 17.64
N ALA A 483 11.25 5.81 17.52
CA ALA A 483 10.84 6.41 16.25
C ALA A 483 11.14 7.92 16.19
N ARG A 484 12.31 8.36 16.67
CA ARG A 484 12.73 9.78 16.58
C ARG A 484 12.85 10.20 15.10
N GLY A 485 12.18 11.28 14.72
CA GLY A 485 12.20 11.80 13.34
C GLY A 485 11.12 11.24 12.42
N PHE A 486 10.41 10.17 12.82
CA PHE A 486 9.14 9.85 12.19
C PHE A 486 8.16 10.96 12.58
N GLY A 487 8.02 11.97 11.72
CA GLY A 487 6.95 12.97 11.87
C GLY A 487 5.64 12.25 12.16
N THR A 488 4.79 12.82 13.03
CA THR A 488 3.54 12.20 13.53
C THR A 488 2.92 11.26 12.50
N PHE A 489 3.17 9.97 12.65
CA PHE A 489 2.74 9.00 11.66
C PHE A 489 1.21 8.94 11.74
N LYS A 490 0.53 9.43 10.71
CA LYS A 490 -0.94 9.31 10.61
C LYS A 490 -1.25 7.82 10.47
N PRO A 491 -2.02 7.20 11.39
CA PRO A 491 -2.44 5.82 11.22
C PRO A 491 -3.15 5.66 9.86
N PRO A 492 -3.06 4.49 9.21
CA PRO A 492 -3.80 4.21 7.97
C PRO A 492 -5.26 4.57 8.21
N ALA A 493 -5.84 5.42 7.35
CA ALA A 493 -7.13 6.06 7.52
C ALA A 493 -8.23 5.07 7.91
N SER A 494 -8.40 4.82 9.21
CA SER A 494 -9.38 3.92 9.78
C SER A 494 -9.23 3.78 11.31
N VAL A 495 -9.25 4.87 12.06
CA VAL A 495 -9.52 4.83 13.52
C VAL A 495 -10.46 5.98 13.87
N GLY A 496 -11.75 5.73 13.74
CA GLY A 496 -12.78 6.51 14.43
C GLY A 496 -13.30 5.60 15.53
N ILE A 497 -12.78 5.76 16.74
CA ILE A 497 -13.35 5.12 17.94
C ILE A 497 -14.41 6.07 18.46
N ALA A 498 -15.66 5.63 18.41
CA ALA A 498 -16.73 6.23 19.18
C ALA A 498 -16.46 5.94 20.66
N GLN A 499 -16.16 6.98 21.44
CA GLN A 499 -16.26 6.89 22.89
C GLN A 499 -17.74 6.81 23.26
N GLY A 500 -18.13 5.71 23.91
CA GLY A 500 -19.47 5.51 24.43
C GLY A 500 -19.71 6.29 25.72
N GLY A 501 -20.84 7.02 25.73
CA GLY A 501 -21.81 7.06 26.82
C GLY A 501 -21.48 7.85 28.09
N LYS A 502 -22.18 8.99 28.27
CA LYS A 502 -22.72 9.38 29.58
C LYS A 502 -24.17 9.83 29.45
N ALA A 503 -24.91 9.50 30.50
CA ALA A 503 -26.36 9.47 30.66
C ALA A 503 -27.05 10.84 30.64
N GLU A 504 -28.37 10.77 30.49
CA GLU A 504 -29.38 11.83 30.60
C GLU A 504 -29.30 12.64 31.90
N GLU A 505 -29.55 13.96 31.80
CA GLU A 505 -30.56 14.67 32.59
C GLU A 505 -30.78 16.07 31.99
N GLY A 506 -32.05 16.49 31.93
CA GLY A 506 -32.53 17.55 31.04
C GLY A 506 -32.59 18.96 31.63
N ALA A 507 -32.73 19.94 30.73
CA ALA A 507 -33.54 21.15 30.88
C ALA A 507 -33.65 21.88 29.54
N VAL A 508 -34.88 22.24 29.16
CA VAL A 508 -35.23 22.96 27.92
C VAL A 508 -35.43 24.45 28.23
N SER A 509 -34.76 25.35 27.49
CA SER A 509 -35.28 26.69 27.08
C SER A 509 -34.29 27.45 26.16
N PRO A 510 -34.68 28.53 25.45
CA PRO A 510 -34.88 28.51 24.01
C PRO A 510 -33.84 29.29 23.19
N ILE A 511 -33.93 29.06 21.89
CA ILE A 511 -33.06 29.45 20.78
C ILE A 511 -32.90 30.97 20.64
N ALA A 512 -31.65 31.41 20.45
CA ALA A 512 -31.28 32.63 19.73
C ALA A 512 -30.36 32.25 18.54
N PRO A 513 -30.49 32.90 17.37
CA PRO A 513 -29.87 32.44 16.12
C PRO A 513 -28.42 32.90 15.97
N ASN A 514 -27.65 32.10 15.22
CA ASN A 514 -26.31 32.36 14.67
C ASN A 514 -25.08 32.26 15.60
N ARG A 515 -24.58 31.02 15.74
CA ARG A 515 -23.15 30.69 15.56
C ARG A 515 -22.98 29.17 15.42
N ILE A 516 -23.17 28.65 14.21
CA ILE A 516 -22.73 27.28 13.88
C ILE A 516 -21.28 27.37 13.39
N LEU A 517 -20.34 27.42 14.33
CA LEU A 517 -18.97 26.98 14.13
C LEU A 517 -18.84 25.63 14.84
N GLY A 518 -19.26 24.58 14.14
CA GLY A 518 -19.22 23.20 14.62
C GLY A 518 -17.81 22.65 14.59
N ARG A 519 -17.18 22.61 15.78
CA ARG A 519 -16.08 21.73 16.22
C ARG A 519 -15.32 20.94 15.13
N TYR A 520 -14.37 21.60 14.48
CA TYR A 520 -13.05 21.07 14.13
C TYR A 520 -12.10 22.27 14.09
N ALA A 521 -11.63 22.69 15.26
CA ALA A 521 -10.63 23.76 15.35
C ALA A 521 -9.30 23.22 14.83
N SER A 522 -8.96 23.59 13.59
CA SER A 522 -7.59 23.53 13.09
C SER A 522 -6.74 24.52 13.89
N THR A 523 -5.46 24.21 14.07
CA THR A 523 -4.46 25.09 14.72
C THR A 523 -4.12 26.34 13.89
N VAL A 524 -4.90 26.65 12.84
CA VAL A 524 -4.72 27.82 11.97
C VAL A 524 -5.85 28.81 12.24
N SER A 525 -5.53 29.94 12.87
CA SER A 525 -6.48 31.05 13.00
C SER A 525 -6.80 31.61 11.61
N ILE A 526 -8.06 31.50 11.17
CA ILE A 526 -8.54 32.09 9.93
C ILE A 526 -8.80 33.58 10.21
N PRO A 527 -8.11 34.53 9.55
CA PRO A 527 -8.33 35.96 9.77
C PRO A 527 -9.65 36.43 9.12
N GLU A 528 -10.18 37.57 9.56
CA GLU A 528 -11.37 38.18 8.94
C GLU A 528 -11.04 38.78 7.56
N THR A 529 -9.81 39.26 7.38
CA THR A 529 -9.31 39.85 6.15
C THR A 529 -8.02 39.17 5.67
N GLN A 530 -7.71 39.37 4.40
CA GLN A 530 -6.59 38.76 3.69
C GLN A 530 -6.03 39.69 2.63
N ARG A 531 -4.81 39.37 2.18
CA ARG A 531 -4.17 40.01 1.04
C ARG A 531 -4.59 39.35 -0.28
N VAL A 532 -4.92 40.15 -1.27
CA VAL A 532 -5.30 39.70 -2.62
C VAL A 532 -4.65 40.58 -3.69
N ALA A 533 -4.49 40.04 -4.90
CA ALA A 533 -4.21 40.83 -6.10
C ALA A 533 -5.54 41.07 -6.84
N LEU A 534 -6.05 42.30 -6.74
CA LEU A 534 -7.38 42.69 -7.18
C LEU A 534 -7.33 43.43 -8.52
N ILE A 535 -8.25 43.10 -9.41
CA ILE A 535 -8.56 43.86 -10.63
C ILE A 535 -9.92 44.52 -10.42
N ARG A 536 -9.97 45.84 -10.17
CA ARG A 536 -11.23 46.55 -9.91
C ARG A 536 -12.07 46.73 -11.15
N GLU A 537 -11.41 47.06 -12.25
CA GLU A 537 -12.01 47.38 -13.53
C GLU A 537 -11.25 46.64 -14.64
N GLN A 538 -11.97 46.26 -15.70
CA GLN A 538 -11.38 45.58 -16.85
C GLN A 538 -10.30 46.46 -17.49
N ALA A 539 -9.19 45.86 -17.91
CA ALA A 539 -7.97 46.52 -18.38
C ALA A 539 -7.26 47.45 -17.35
N GLY A 540 -7.77 47.56 -16.12
CA GLY A 540 -7.15 48.32 -15.04
C GLY A 540 -5.84 47.72 -14.49
N PRO A 541 -5.15 48.42 -13.58
CA PRO A 541 -3.97 47.89 -12.89
C PRO A 541 -4.33 46.75 -11.92
N ILE A 542 -3.33 45.94 -11.56
CA ILE A 542 -3.45 44.96 -10.47
C ILE A 542 -3.10 45.68 -9.16
N GLU A 543 -4.02 45.68 -8.21
CA GLU A 543 -3.84 46.28 -6.89
C GLU A 543 -3.63 45.21 -5.82
N PHE A 544 -2.56 45.30 -5.02
CA PHE A 544 -2.40 44.46 -3.85
C PHE A 544 -3.15 45.05 -2.66
N VAL A 545 -4.32 44.51 -2.37
CA VAL A 545 -5.20 44.96 -1.27
C VAL A 545 -4.95 44.05 -0.06
N GLY A 546 -4.70 44.63 1.12
CA GLY A 546 -4.33 43.87 2.34
C GLY A 546 -5.47 43.54 3.30
N ASP A 547 -6.63 44.18 3.12
CA ASP A 547 -7.80 44.16 3.98
C ASP A 547 -9.04 43.60 3.26
N TYR A 548 -8.84 42.75 2.25
CA TYR A 548 -9.94 42.12 1.52
C TYR A 548 -10.59 41.02 2.36
N PRO A 549 -11.92 40.84 2.38
CA PRO A 549 -12.55 39.85 3.25
C PRO A 549 -12.13 38.40 2.90
N VAL A 550 -11.93 37.56 3.91
CA VAL A 550 -11.85 36.11 3.71
C VAL A 550 -13.25 35.57 3.39
N PRO A 551 -13.41 34.73 2.34
CA PRO A 551 -14.71 34.16 1.99
C PRO A 551 -15.36 33.42 3.16
N THR A 552 -16.66 33.67 3.36
CA THR A 552 -17.44 32.90 4.34
C THR A 552 -17.71 31.51 3.78
N LEU A 553 -17.24 30.48 4.48
CA LEU A 553 -17.35 29.09 4.07
C LEU A 553 -18.81 28.61 4.02
N ARG A 554 -19.29 28.21 2.84
CA ARG A 554 -20.61 27.59 2.69
C ARG A 554 -20.60 26.12 3.14
N PRO A 555 -21.76 25.54 3.45
CA PRO A 555 -21.85 24.14 3.88
C PRO A 555 -21.26 23.14 2.89
N ASP A 556 -21.33 23.43 1.60
CA ASP A 556 -20.87 22.60 0.48
C ASP A 556 -19.43 22.89 0.03
N GLU A 557 -18.68 23.71 0.75
CA GLU A 557 -17.35 24.19 0.34
C GLU A 557 -16.23 23.75 1.26
N VAL A 558 -14.99 23.91 0.79
CA VAL A 558 -13.79 23.95 1.64
C VAL A 558 -13.12 25.31 1.56
N LEU A 559 -12.52 25.75 2.65
CA LEU A 559 -11.63 26.92 2.65
C LEU A 559 -10.19 26.42 2.59
N ALA A 560 -9.42 26.90 1.63
CA ALA A 560 -8.01 26.55 1.45
C ALA A 560 -7.11 27.77 1.61
N LYS A 561 -6.05 27.65 2.41
CA LYS A 561 -4.95 28.62 2.45
C LYS A 561 -4.03 28.37 1.27
N VAL A 562 -3.91 29.34 0.37
CA VAL A 562 -3.05 29.23 -0.82
C VAL A 562 -1.59 29.17 -0.40
N LEU A 563 -0.87 28.21 -0.96
CA LEU A 563 0.57 28.01 -0.75
C LEU A 563 1.36 28.58 -1.92
N TYR A 564 0.96 28.21 -3.14
CA TYR A 564 1.59 28.60 -4.39
C TYR A 564 0.54 28.78 -5.48
N THR A 565 0.84 29.65 -6.45
CA THR A 565 0.04 29.83 -7.66
C THR A 565 0.95 30.22 -8.81
N GLY A 566 0.72 29.64 -9.98
CA GLY A 566 1.30 30.12 -11.22
C GLY A 566 0.58 31.38 -11.72
N VAL A 567 1.13 31.99 -12.77
CA VAL A 567 0.47 33.03 -13.56
C VAL A 567 0.38 32.55 -15.01
N CYS A 568 -0.84 32.36 -15.49
CA CYS A 568 -1.09 31.89 -16.84
C CYS A 568 -1.43 33.05 -17.78
N GLN A 569 -1.14 32.87 -19.07
CA GLN A 569 -1.42 33.89 -20.08
C GLN A 569 -2.93 34.21 -20.21
N SER A 570 -3.81 33.27 -19.88
CA SER A 570 -5.25 33.52 -19.86
C SER A 570 -5.69 34.41 -18.70
N ASP A 571 -4.93 34.51 -17.59
CA ASP A 571 -5.17 35.52 -16.54
C ASP A 571 -4.94 36.94 -17.10
N LEU A 572 -3.92 37.11 -17.95
CA LEU A 572 -3.65 38.38 -18.64
C LEU A 572 -4.72 38.71 -19.69
N HIS A 573 -5.14 37.75 -20.50
CA HIS A 573 -6.21 37.96 -21.47
C HIS A 573 -7.54 38.33 -20.80
N THR A 574 -7.84 37.70 -19.66
CA THR A 574 -9.02 38.04 -18.86
C THR A 574 -8.92 39.46 -18.31
N LYS A 575 -7.78 39.79 -17.66
CA LYS A 575 -7.52 41.13 -17.14
C LYS A 575 -7.68 42.20 -18.23
N ASN A 576 -7.15 41.94 -19.42
CA ASN A 576 -7.15 42.91 -20.52
C ASN A 576 -8.45 42.91 -21.35
N GLY A 577 -9.40 42.03 -21.03
CA GLY A 577 -10.67 41.92 -21.77
C GLY A 577 -10.55 41.34 -23.18
N THR A 578 -9.49 40.58 -23.43
CA THR A 578 -9.21 39.92 -24.71
C THR A 578 -9.39 38.40 -24.64
N ALA A 579 -9.99 37.88 -23.56
CA ALA A 579 -10.26 36.45 -23.44
C ALA A 579 -11.36 36.06 -24.43
N ALA A 580 -11.18 34.94 -25.15
CA ALA A 580 -12.14 34.42 -26.11
C ALA A 580 -12.50 32.96 -25.79
N GLY A 581 -13.75 32.60 -26.04
CA GLY A 581 -14.26 31.23 -25.92
C GLY A 581 -13.74 30.32 -27.05
N ALA A 582 -14.08 29.04 -26.97
CA ALA A 582 -13.72 28.05 -27.99
C ALA A 582 -14.34 28.34 -29.38
N ASP A 583 -15.38 29.16 -29.41
CA ASP A 583 -16.05 29.67 -30.61
C ASP A 583 -15.42 30.95 -31.18
N GLY A 584 -14.34 31.44 -30.57
CA GLY A 584 -13.64 32.66 -30.95
C GLY A 584 -14.34 33.95 -30.55
N GLN A 585 -15.47 33.89 -29.82
CA GLN A 585 -16.16 35.08 -29.33
C GLN A 585 -15.53 35.58 -28.03
N ASN A 586 -15.48 36.90 -27.86
CA ASN A 586 -14.95 37.50 -26.65
C ASN A 586 -15.82 37.14 -25.43
N ILE A 587 -15.17 36.73 -24.35
CA ILE A 587 -15.79 36.49 -23.05
C ILE A 587 -16.05 37.85 -22.41
N THR A 588 -17.31 38.28 -22.45
CA THR A 588 -17.74 39.60 -21.94
C THR A 588 -18.26 39.55 -20.52
N ASN A 589 -18.65 38.38 -20.01
CA ASN A 589 -19.22 38.20 -18.68
C ASN A 589 -18.14 37.84 -17.64
N ILE A 590 -17.21 38.77 -17.38
CA ILE A 590 -16.18 38.62 -16.34
C ILE A 590 -16.64 39.32 -15.06
N LYS A 591 -16.60 38.61 -13.94
CA LYS A 591 -16.89 39.15 -12.59
C LYS A 591 -15.88 40.27 -12.28
N LEU A 592 -16.36 41.44 -11.85
CA LEU A 592 -15.54 42.52 -11.29
C LEU A 592 -16.12 42.99 -9.94
N PRO A 593 -15.28 43.37 -8.95
CA PRO A 593 -13.83 43.24 -8.95
C PRO A 593 -13.41 41.76 -8.92
N HIS A 594 -12.28 41.46 -9.55
CA HIS A 594 -11.81 40.09 -9.80
C HIS A 594 -10.50 39.80 -9.08
N VAL A 595 -10.40 38.61 -8.49
CA VAL A 595 -9.13 38.01 -8.10
C VAL A 595 -8.88 36.82 -9.03
N GLY A 596 -7.80 36.86 -9.83
CA GLY A 596 -7.46 35.80 -10.78
C GLY A 596 -6.73 34.59 -10.16
N GLY A 597 -6.17 33.74 -11.02
CA GLY A 597 -5.35 32.60 -10.62
C GLY A 597 -6.11 31.27 -10.66
N HIS A 598 -5.91 30.51 -11.73
CA HIS A 598 -6.59 29.23 -11.95
C HIS A 598 -5.63 28.04 -12.01
N GLU A 599 -4.44 28.24 -11.44
CA GLU A 599 -3.34 27.28 -11.36
C GLU A 599 -2.64 27.37 -10.00
N GLY A 600 -3.45 27.20 -8.95
CA GLY A 600 -3.04 27.35 -7.56
C GLY A 600 -3.05 26.05 -6.77
N VAL A 601 -2.29 26.01 -5.68
CA VAL A 601 -2.28 24.93 -4.71
C VAL A 601 -2.52 25.51 -3.33
N GLY A 602 -3.51 24.97 -2.64
CA GLY A 602 -3.84 25.35 -1.28
C GLY A 602 -3.76 24.19 -0.31
N ARG A 603 -3.74 24.52 0.99
CA ARG A 603 -3.96 23.58 2.08
C ARG A 603 -5.33 23.84 2.70
N ILE A 604 -6.16 22.81 2.80
CA ILE A 604 -7.50 22.94 3.37
C ILE A 604 -7.40 23.34 4.85
N VAL A 605 -8.03 24.45 5.24
CA VAL A 605 -8.03 24.97 6.61
C VAL A 605 -9.39 24.87 7.30
N ALA A 606 -10.48 24.73 6.52
CA ALA A 606 -11.82 24.45 7.02
C ALA A 606 -12.65 23.69 5.96
N VAL A 607 -13.62 22.89 6.42
CA VAL A 607 -14.48 22.06 5.57
C VAL A 607 -15.94 22.29 5.98
N GLY A 608 -16.81 22.53 5.00
CA GLY A 608 -18.23 22.70 5.18
C GLY A 608 -18.91 21.38 5.57
N ARG A 609 -20.01 21.48 6.32
CA ARG A 609 -20.72 20.32 6.91
C ARG A 609 -21.32 19.35 5.88
N ASP A 610 -21.56 19.81 4.65
CA ASP A 610 -22.25 19.07 3.59
C ASP A 610 -21.26 18.53 2.53
N VAL A 611 -19.95 18.78 2.69
CA VAL A 611 -18.89 18.23 1.83
C VAL A 611 -18.79 16.71 2.04
N LYS A 612 -18.84 15.95 0.93
CA LYS A 612 -18.79 14.49 0.93
C LYS A 612 -17.43 13.98 0.45
N GLY A 613 -17.03 12.78 0.87
CA GLY A 613 -15.75 12.16 0.48
C GLY A 613 -14.63 12.31 1.52
N ASP A 614 -13.43 11.81 1.20
CA ASP A 614 -12.26 11.79 2.12
C ASP A 614 -11.50 13.14 2.12
N VAL A 615 -12.22 14.24 2.33
CA VAL A 615 -11.68 15.60 2.33
C VAL A 615 -11.29 16.00 3.75
N LYS A 616 -10.01 16.31 3.97
CA LYS A 616 -9.46 16.55 5.31
C LYS A 616 -8.86 17.93 5.44
N ILE A 617 -9.13 18.56 6.58
CA ILE A 617 -8.33 19.71 7.04
C ILE A 617 -6.85 19.30 7.05
N GLY A 618 -6.02 20.16 6.49
CA GLY A 618 -4.60 19.94 6.30
C GLY A 618 -4.24 19.24 4.98
N GLY A 619 -5.20 18.71 4.21
CA GLY A 619 -4.92 18.12 2.90
C GLY A 619 -4.54 19.17 1.85
N LEU A 620 -3.74 18.78 0.86
CA LEU A 620 -3.45 19.61 -0.30
C LEU A 620 -4.62 19.56 -1.30
N VAL A 621 -4.95 20.72 -1.89
CA VAL A 621 -6.02 20.86 -2.87
C VAL A 621 -5.58 21.77 -4.01
N GLY A 622 -5.89 21.38 -5.24
CA GLY A 622 -5.65 22.17 -6.44
C GLY A 622 -6.79 23.17 -6.68
N ILE A 623 -6.41 24.38 -7.09
CA ILE A 623 -7.27 25.47 -7.53
C ILE A 623 -7.11 25.52 -9.05
N ARG A 624 -7.98 24.79 -9.75
CA ARG A 624 -7.92 24.56 -11.20
C ARG A 624 -8.83 25.53 -11.96
N PHE A 625 -8.80 25.47 -13.29
CA PHE A 625 -9.69 26.27 -14.13
C PHE A 625 -11.17 26.15 -13.76
N ILE A 626 -11.73 24.93 -13.78
CA ILE A 626 -13.16 24.71 -13.51
C ILE A 626 -13.44 24.74 -12.00
N SER A 627 -14.42 25.55 -11.57
CA SER A 627 -14.86 25.64 -10.17
C SER A 627 -16.12 24.83 -9.92
N ARG A 628 -17.27 25.25 -10.48
CA ARG A 628 -18.59 24.63 -10.28
C ARG A 628 -19.29 24.39 -11.59
N GLY A 629 -19.21 23.15 -12.11
CA GLY A 629 -19.86 22.77 -13.36
C GLY A 629 -19.43 23.65 -14.54
N MET A 630 -20.21 24.69 -14.87
CA MET A 630 -19.94 25.64 -15.96
C MET A 630 -19.18 26.92 -15.51
N THR A 631 -18.87 27.11 -14.22
CA THR A 631 -18.09 28.26 -13.72
C THR A 631 -16.60 27.94 -13.61
N ASN A 632 -15.77 28.99 -13.54
CA ASN A 632 -14.33 28.86 -13.45
C ASN A 632 -13.70 29.94 -12.54
N HIS A 633 -12.52 29.64 -12.00
CA HIS A 633 -11.68 30.54 -11.20
C HIS A 633 -10.92 31.57 -12.05
N LEU A 634 -11.43 31.82 -13.26
CA LEU A 634 -10.84 32.77 -14.21
C LEU A 634 -11.81 33.90 -14.61
N HIS A 635 -13.10 33.61 -14.81
CA HIS A 635 -14.05 34.62 -15.28
C HIS A 635 -15.20 34.85 -14.30
N HIS A 636 -15.61 33.82 -13.56
CA HIS A 636 -16.87 33.84 -12.81
C HIS A 636 -16.66 33.86 -11.29
N GLU A 637 -15.57 33.28 -10.81
CA GLU A 637 -15.25 33.14 -9.40
C GLU A 637 -13.82 33.61 -9.12
N ASP A 638 -13.56 33.98 -7.85
CA ASP A 638 -12.21 34.38 -7.44
C ASP A 638 -11.27 33.16 -7.39
N GLY A 639 -10.05 33.36 -7.87
CA GLY A 639 -9.01 32.33 -7.99
C GLY A 639 -7.95 32.38 -6.89
N ALA A 640 -6.75 31.90 -7.19
CA ALA A 640 -5.65 31.66 -6.27
C ALA A 640 -4.77 32.90 -5.98
N PHE A 641 -4.99 34.06 -6.60
CA PHE A 641 -4.27 35.31 -6.28
C PHE A 641 -4.73 35.98 -4.97
N GLN A 642 -5.02 35.15 -3.96
CA GLN A 642 -5.44 35.52 -2.60
C GLN A 642 -4.86 34.53 -1.59
N GLN A 643 -4.90 34.86 -0.30
CA GLN A 643 -4.34 33.98 0.73
C GLN A 643 -5.27 32.83 1.11
N PHE A 644 -6.59 33.02 1.00
CA PHE A 644 -7.63 32.06 1.34
C PHE A 644 -8.69 32.04 0.24
N VAL A 645 -8.99 30.86 -0.30
CA VAL A 645 -9.97 30.67 -1.36
C VAL A 645 -11.00 29.62 -0.94
N ALA A 646 -12.27 29.87 -1.23
CA ALA A 646 -13.34 28.89 -1.07
C ALA A 646 -13.46 28.06 -2.35
N LEU A 647 -13.55 26.74 -2.20
CA LEU A 647 -13.63 25.78 -3.30
C LEU A 647 -14.84 24.88 -3.13
N ASP A 648 -15.50 24.55 -4.23
CA ASP A 648 -16.66 23.65 -4.25
C ASP A 648 -16.29 22.22 -3.86
N GLY A 649 -16.95 21.70 -2.82
CA GLY A 649 -16.66 20.38 -2.23
C GLY A 649 -16.87 19.21 -3.19
N ASP A 650 -17.85 19.32 -4.10
CA ASP A 650 -18.17 18.27 -5.08
C ASP A 650 -17.19 18.24 -6.26
N ASN A 651 -16.38 19.29 -6.43
CA ASN A 651 -15.47 19.49 -7.56
C ASN A 651 -14.00 19.64 -7.13
N LEU A 652 -13.61 19.12 -5.96
CA LEU A 652 -12.25 19.26 -5.46
C LEU A 652 -11.24 18.40 -6.22
N THR A 653 -10.09 19.00 -6.54
CA THR A 653 -8.88 18.27 -6.93
C THR A 653 -8.04 18.04 -5.69
N VAL A 654 -8.34 16.98 -4.94
CA VAL A 654 -7.52 16.59 -3.78
C VAL A 654 -6.17 16.09 -4.27
N LEU A 655 -5.10 16.73 -3.80
CA LEU A 655 -3.73 16.41 -4.19
C LEU A 655 -3.08 15.47 -3.16
N PRO A 656 -2.16 14.58 -3.58
CA PRO A 656 -1.37 13.80 -2.63
C PRO A 656 -0.58 14.71 -1.69
N ASP A 657 -0.53 14.38 -0.40
CA ASP A 657 0.17 15.17 0.63
C ASP A 657 1.69 15.31 0.38
N ASP A 658 2.27 14.47 -0.49
CA ASP A 658 3.69 14.41 -0.83
C ASP A 658 4.06 15.09 -2.16
N ILE A 659 3.11 15.75 -2.82
CA ILE A 659 3.39 16.50 -4.04
C ILE A 659 3.99 17.87 -3.68
N ASP A 660 5.00 18.31 -4.42
CA ASP A 660 5.54 19.67 -4.26
C ASP A 660 4.50 20.68 -4.80
N PRO A 661 3.95 21.58 -3.95
CA PRO A 661 3.03 22.61 -4.38
C PRO A 661 3.59 23.54 -5.47
N VAL A 662 4.91 23.73 -5.52
CA VAL A 662 5.58 24.57 -6.52
C VAL A 662 5.50 23.92 -7.90
N GLU A 663 5.81 22.63 -8.00
CA GLU A 663 5.83 21.90 -9.27
C GLU A 663 4.43 21.65 -9.82
N ILE A 664 3.46 21.38 -8.94
CA ILE A 664 2.10 20.99 -9.38
C ILE A 664 1.22 22.18 -9.75
N GLY A 665 1.48 23.38 -9.21
CA GLY A 665 0.68 24.59 -9.48
C GLY A 665 0.42 24.81 -10.98
N PRO A 666 1.47 24.95 -11.81
CA PRO A 666 1.33 25.14 -13.27
C PRO A 666 0.63 23.99 -14.02
N VAL A 667 0.68 22.76 -13.49
CA VAL A 667 0.05 21.57 -14.10
C VAL A 667 -1.47 21.58 -13.96
N LEU A 668 -2.01 22.37 -13.02
CA LEU A 668 -3.45 22.52 -12.83
C LEU A 668 -4.10 23.38 -13.92
N CYS A 669 -3.29 24.11 -14.69
CA CYS A 669 -3.67 24.65 -15.98
C CYS A 669 -3.50 23.58 -17.06
N ALA A 670 -4.22 23.70 -18.19
CA ALA A 670 -4.09 22.75 -19.30
C ALA A 670 -2.67 22.71 -19.92
N GLY A 671 -1.75 23.59 -19.51
CA GLY A 671 -0.37 23.65 -20.00
C GLY A 671 -0.24 24.03 -21.49
N ILE A 672 -1.37 24.23 -22.19
CA ILE A 672 -1.44 24.49 -23.63
C ILE A 672 -0.65 25.75 -24.01
N THR A 673 -0.54 26.73 -23.10
CA THR A 673 0.16 27.99 -23.31
C THR A 673 1.61 28.01 -22.86
N ALA A 674 2.10 27.00 -22.13
CA ALA A 674 3.51 26.95 -21.69
C ALA A 674 4.49 26.52 -22.81
N TYR A 675 3.97 26.03 -23.94
CA TYR A 675 4.72 25.52 -25.09
C TYR A 675 4.63 26.41 -26.34
N LYS A 676 4.25 27.70 -26.21
CA LYS A 676 4.26 28.66 -27.32
C LYS A 676 5.32 29.74 -27.17
#